data_AF-A0AAV0TEJ5-F1
#
_entry.id   AF-A0AAV0TEJ5-F1
#
_cell.length_a   1.000
_cell.length_b   1.000
_cell.length_c   1.000
_cell.angle_alpha   90.00
_cell.angle_beta   90.00
_cell.angle_gamma   90.00
#
_symmetry.space_group_name_H-M   'P 1'
#
loop_
_entity.id
_entity.type
_entity.pdbx_description
1 polymer ?
#
loop_
_entity_poly.entity_id
_entity_poly.type
_entity_poly.pdbx_seq_one_letter_code
_entity_poly.pdbx_strand_id
1 'polypeptide(L)'
;MFAPLQSPQFPSNTRAVCIGSGRLLRAVLVPVFRALGSGVVVAQTRGTGFATTCAVAAGKYEVDTIDSNGSVSTTTCQLEAVGSLGVPEGRAAFLELPSKLSELQYIGFGVTEAGLRSKTQVIIDLAEFLQRAFEAIPGNVLSVINTDNFPRNGDHIKKLVLELEWVKGDEAVAFRTYLDAKVHFHNTMVDCITNHRVGDPLVPLAEPLPAKAIVIEDLKGVLNADCLRKVPGVHVRTGELDIAKDYLLKFSLGNAVNSAMVYLLALSRQRTANQFQKFPVISAYLDALFEMDILPAVIAGDVPEEEARAFYTEWLERMKHPHFGLDTFWVSQNAFLRIYVRLLNSVNRNVANDANYRPSVFMAFATAVALRFLTPSQAESKRDEPFIFVGQMDSIQSIAPIFSITEKTWTYDAGLTANLCTGKYEFDDGEDGRVSRLLWRASQHVLAASKSSSRDFCKSGRAESSPEVSSGVGVAVASVLSSVKGFDLTNDAYASFATDVAALYQRLVCGKQTALETLGDVLRNHHPSEYLTTKDDVVAFVREAVASVQIIDMHTHLFPPSHGKLMLWGINELLTYHYLVAEFLQTALMQAEEFNSCTKEQQAGLVWQHLFVDRSPVSEACRGVLTTLHLLGLDHLVARRDLSAIQKWFKQRDAEEYVDTVFRLAGLKYAVMTNVLFEPEEARHWLGDPATTTSPPAWSRKYFRSALRVDQVLLGDWASISPTLDVFKLPHTLVGVRLLLKKWIDIIKPEYFMASVPIPFEYPEENASASAGTNELPNGAELLLQVLLPLAEEKKLPIALKFDSVRPINARYGVAGDGVKPSNVDVLIKLCRNFPKVKFLATFLSRVNQHEVTVAANKFRNLHLYGCWWYCNNPSIIEELTRMRIEILGTAFTSQHSDARVLDQLIYKWSHSRDVIGKVLVDMYERLFATGWKMSKRDIQRDVQRLFGQSYEEFMAKSM
;
A
#
# COMPACT_ATOMS: atom_id res chain seq x y z
N MET A 1 4.46 39.30 33.20
CA MET A 1 4.79 38.08 33.98
C MET A 1 3.73 37.92 35.05
N PHE A 2 2.94 36.83 35.03
CA PHE A 2 1.94 36.41 36.06
C PHE A 2 1.27 37.53 36.88
N ALA A 3 0.89 38.60 36.20
CA ALA A 3 0.21 39.76 36.76
C ALA A 3 -1.17 39.84 36.09
N PRO A 4 -2.19 40.36 36.79
CA PRO A 4 -3.52 40.47 36.21
C PRO A 4 -3.46 41.33 34.95
N LEU A 5 -4.05 40.83 33.86
CA LEU A 5 -3.96 41.46 32.54
C LEU A 5 -5.05 42.52 32.31
N GLN A 6 -6.09 42.53 33.15
CA GLN A 6 -7.29 43.37 32.97
C GLN A 6 -7.56 44.32 34.14
N SER A 7 -6.89 44.13 35.27
CA SER A 7 -7.16 44.84 36.51
C SER A 7 -5.85 45.07 37.29
N PRO A 8 -5.82 46.02 38.24
CA PRO A 8 -4.64 46.24 39.07
C PRO A 8 -4.37 45.11 40.07
N GLN A 9 -5.38 44.29 40.38
CA GLN A 9 -5.32 43.14 41.29
C GLN A 9 -6.13 41.97 40.73
N PHE A 10 -5.82 40.74 41.14
CA PHE A 10 -6.60 39.57 40.71
C PHE A 10 -8.05 39.65 41.19
N PRO A 11 -9.04 39.41 40.32
CA PRO A 11 -10.43 39.29 40.74
C PRO A 11 -10.60 38.19 41.79
N SER A 12 -11.54 38.36 42.73
CA SER A 12 -11.80 37.38 43.82
C SER A 12 -12.28 36.02 43.32
N ASN A 13 -12.81 35.96 42.09
CA ASN A 13 -13.17 34.71 41.44
C ASN A 13 -12.01 34.05 40.66
N THR A 14 -10.76 34.53 40.77
CA THR A 14 -9.59 33.85 40.17
C THR A 14 -9.20 32.65 41.02
N ARG A 15 -9.86 31.50 40.75
CA ARG A 15 -9.73 30.29 41.57
C ARG A 15 -8.97 29.16 40.91
N ALA A 16 -8.44 29.36 39.70
CA ALA A 16 -7.75 28.32 38.94
C ALA A 16 -6.35 28.76 38.45
N VAL A 17 -5.36 27.90 38.68
CA VAL A 17 -4.01 28.01 38.11
C VAL A 17 -3.70 26.77 37.30
N CYS A 18 -3.36 26.92 36.04
CA CYS A 18 -3.01 25.84 35.13
C CYS A 18 -1.49 25.77 34.92
N ILE A 19 -0.89 24.64 35.21
CA ILE A 19 0.50 24.32 34.89
C ILE A 19 0.52 23.53 33.58
N GLY A 20 1.02 24.14 32.52
CA GLY A 20 0.98 23.63 31.15
C GLY A 20 0.15 24.51 30.23
N SER A 21 0.46 24.47 28.93
CA SER A 21 -0.26 25.22 27.87
C SER A 21 -0.62 24.34 26.67
N GLY A 22 -0.72 23.03 26.91
CA GLY A 22 -1.08 22.05 25.89
C GLY A 22 -2.49 22.27 25.32
N ARG A 23 -2.75 21.67 24.15
CA ARG A 23 -4.02 21.81 23.42
C ARG A 23 -5.23 21.34 24.22
N LEU A 24 -5.16 20.15 24.85
CA LEU A 24 -6.26 19.62 25.66
C LEU A 24 -6.58 20.52 26.86
N LEU A 25 -5.55 21.01 27.56
CA LEU A 25 -5.76 21.93 28.68
C LEU A 25 -6.48 23.20 28.21
N ARG A 26 -6.06 23.79 27.08
CA ARG A 26 -6.63 25.05 26.56
C ARG A 26 -7.99 24.88 25.88
N ALA A 27 -8.26 23.73 25.25
CA ALA A 27 -9.49 23.45 24.52
C ALA A 27 -10.58 22.80 25.40
N VAL A 28 -10.19 22.14 26.50
CA VAL A 28 -11.13 21.39 27.38
C VAL A 28 -11.10 21.96 28.79
N LEU A 29 -9.97 21.87 29.51
CA LEU A 29 -9.96 22.13 30.95
C LEU A 29 -10.13 23.61 31.33
N VAL A 30 -9.51 24.54 30.59
CA VAL A 30 -9.67 25.98 30.82
C VAL A 30 -11.14 26.41 30.61
N PRO A 31 -11.82 26.03 29.50
CA PRO A 31 -13.26 26.24 29.36
C PRO A 31 -14.10 25.68 30.50
N VAL A 32 -13.76 24.50 31.04
CA VAL A 32 -14.46 23.92 32.20
C VAL A 32 -14.35 24.84 33.42
N PHE A 33 -13.14 25.32 33.75
CA PHE A 33 -12.98 26.25 34.87
C PHE A 33 -13.71 27.58 34.66
N ARG A 34 -13.72 28.10 33.42
CA ARG A 34 -14.47 29.32 33.08
C ARG A 34 -15.98 29.11 33.21
N ALA A 35 -16.50 27.94 32.83
CA ALA A 35 -17.91 27.60 33.00
C ALA A 35 -18.33 27.49 34.47
N LEU A 36 -17.40 27.20 35.38
CA LEU A 36 -17.59 27.28 36.83
C LEU A 36 -17.48 28.71 37.40
N GLY A 37 -17.31 29.73 36.54
CA GLY A 37 -17.15 31.13 36.94
C GLY A 37 -15.76 31.46 37.48
N SER A 38 -14.77 30.58 37.30
CA SER A 38 -13.41 30.78 37.79
C SER A 38 -12.55 31.57 36.78
N GLY A 39 -11.88 32.62 37.25
CA GLY A 39 -10.75 33.23 36.57
C GLY A 39 -9.55 32.26 36.53
N VAL A 40 -8.87 32.20 35.38
CA VAL A 40 -7.83 31.21 35.11
C VAL A 40 -6.49 31.88 34.83
N VAL A 41 -5.44 31.41 35.49
CA VAL A 41 -4.04 31.77 35.21
C VAL A 41 -3.35 30.60 34.52
N VAL A 42 -2.61 30.83 33.43
CA VAL A 42 -1.89 29.74 32.72
C VAL A 42 -0.38 29.93 32.77
N ALA A 43 0.34 28.90 33.21
CA ALA A 43 1.79 28.82 33.26
C ALA A 43 2.32 27.89 32.16
N GLN A 44 2.94 28.45 31.13
CA GLN A 44 3.63 27.68 30.09
C GLN A 44 4.89 27.03 30.68
N THR A 45 4.97 25.70 30.63
CA THR A 45 6.05 24.93 31.29
C THR A 45 7.40 25.00 30.58
N ARG A 46 7.42 25.21 29.25
CA ARG A 46 8.65 25.32 28.45
C ARG A 46 8.50 26.37 27.35
N GLY A 47 9.56 27.14 27.09
CA GLY A 47 9.56 28.23 26.10
C GLY A 47 8.60 29.37 26.48
N THR A 48 8.46 30.38 25.62
CA THR A 48 7.66 31.59 25.91
C THR A 48 6.57 31.90 24.88
N GLY A 49 6.50 31.15 23.78
CA GLY A 49 5.67 31.50 22.62
C GLY A 49 4.20 31.75 22.93
N PHE A 50 3.52 30.82 23.61
CA PHE A 50 2.11 30.99 23.98
C PHE A 50 1.93 32.12 24.99
N ALA A 51 2.74 32.13 26.06
CA ALA A 51 2.65 33.13 27.11
C ALA A 51 2.83 34.56 26.59
N THR A 52 3.83 34.78 25.73
CA THR A 52 4.09 36.09 25.11
C THR A 52 2.93 36.50 24.21
N THR A 53 2.48 35.62 23.31
CA THR A 53 1.41 35.92 22.35
C THR A 53 0.10 36.22 23.08
N CYS A 54 -0.26 35.41 24.07
CA CYS A 54 -1.47 35.60 24.86
C CYS A 54 -1.41 36.86 25.74
N ALA A 55 -0.24 37.22 26.29
CA ALA A 55 -0.07 38.46 27.06
C ALA A 55 -0.25 39.70 26.18
N VAL A 56 0.30 39.69 24.96
CA VAL A 56 0.11 40.76 23.96
C VAL A 56 -1.37 40.91 23.59
N ALA A 57 -2.11 39.79 23.53
CA ALA A 57 -3.55 39.77 23.30
C ALA A 57 -4.40 40.04 24.57
N ALA A 58 -3.82 40.63 25.62
CA ALA A 58 -4.50 40.94 26.88
C ALA A 58 -5.21 39.73 27.52
N GLY A 59 -4.57 38.55 27.45
CA GLY A 59 -5.05 37.31 28.03
C GLY A 59 -6.02 36.51 27.15
N LYS A 60 -6.27 36.97 25.92
CA LYS A 60 -7.13 36.26 24.97
C LYS A 60 -6.33 35.22 24.19
N TYR A 61 -6.91 34.04 24.02
CA TYR A 61 -6.47 33.07 23.03
C TYR A 61 -7.67 32.43 22.35
N GLU A 62 -7.45 31.95 21.14
CA GLU A 62 -8.49 31.33 20.31
C GLU A 62 -8.43 29.80 20.41
N VAL A 63 -9.58 29.17 20.27
CA VAL A 63 -9.77 27.73 20.07
C VAL A 63 -10.69 27.56 18.88
N ASP A 64 -10.22 26.87 17.85
CA ASP A 64 -11.03 26.53 16.68
C ASP A 64 -11.72 25.19 16.89
N THR A 65 -12.98 25.10 16.46
CA THR A 65 -13.72 23.85 16.32
C THR A 65 -14.11 23.70 14.86
N ILE A 66 -13.78 22.57 14.24
CA ILE A 66 -14.11 22.29 12.85
C ILE A 66 -15.25 21.28 12.76
N ASP A 67 -16.31 21.65 12.05
CA ASP A 67 -17.47 20.80 11.81
C ASP A 67 -17.26 19.88 10.60
N SER A 68 -18.12 18.87 10.48
CA SER A 68 -18.02 17.86 9.42
C SER A 68 -18.27 18.41 8.01
N ASN A 69 -18.92 19.56 7.88
CA ASN A 69 -19.07 20.29 6.61
C ASN A 69 -17.85 21.18 6.27
N GLY A 70 -16.84 21.22 7.15
CA GLY A 70 -15.63 22.03 7.01
C GLY A 70 -15.73 23.45 7.56
N SER A 71 -16.89 23.88 8.10
CA SER A 71 -16.98 25.18 8.78
C SER A 71 -16.14 25.18 10.04
N VAL A 72 -15.40 26.26 10.26
CA VAL A 72 -14.61 26.47 11.47
C VAL A 72 -15.28 27.55 12.30
N SER A 73 -15.64 27.22 13.53
CA SER A 73 -16.06 28.19 14.54
C SER A 73 -14.91 28.47 15.50
N THR A 74 -14.61 29.74 15.75
CA THR A 74 -13.55 30.15 16.68
C THR A 74 -14.16 30.67 17.97
N THR A 75 -13.79 30.06 19.08
CA THR A 75 -14.15 30.53 20.43
C THR A 75 -12.94 31.24 21.05
N THR A 76 -13.14 32.44 21.57
CA THR A 76 -12.10 33.15 22.34
C THR A 76 -12.24 32.85 23.82
N CYS A 77 -11.17 32.34 24.42
CA CYS A 77 -11.04 32.15 25.87
C CYS A 77 -10.26 33.31 26.49
N GLN A 78 -10.67 33.73 27.68
CA GLN A 78 -10.03 34.82 28.42
C GLN A 78 -9.33 34.29 29.66
N LEU A 79 -8.05 34.63 29.80
CA LEU A 79 -7.21 34.39 30.97
C LEU A 79 -7.06 35.65 31.81
N GLU A 80 -6.93 35.46 33.13
CA GLU A 80 -6.66 36.54 34.08
C GLU A 80 -5.18 36.91 34.09
N ALA A 81 -4.31 35.91 33.97
CA ALA A 81 -2.88 36.09 33.80
C ALA A 81 -2.25 34.93 33.01
N VAL A 82 -1.10 35.20 32.40
CA VAL A 82 -0.30 34.20 31.71
C VAL A 82 1.19 34.46 31.95
N GLY A 83 1.99 33.41 31.96
CA GLY A 83 3.44 33.51 32.07
C GLY A 83 4.13 32.20 31.68
N SER A 84 5.46 32.21 31.72
CA SER A 84 6.28 31.04 31.41
C SER A 84 7.16 30.66 32.59
N LEU A 85 7.21 29.37 32.90
CA LEU A 85 8.15 28.76 33.85
C LEU A 85 9.51 28.49 33.20
N GLY A 86 9.62 28.62 31.88
CA GLY A 86 10.87 28.46 31.13
C GLY A 86 11.85 29.63 31.30
N VAL A 87 11.46 30.67 32.03
CA VAL A 87 12.32 31.81 32.39
C VAL A 87 12.38 31.96 33.92
N PRO A 88 13.56 32.20 34.52
CA PRO A 88 13.72 32.24 35.97
C PRO A 88 12.80 33.23 36.68
N GLU A 89 12.63 34.43 36.12
CA GLU A 89 11.80 35.49 36.68
C GLU A 89 10.32 35.12 36.64
N GLY A 90 9.90 34.44 35.56
CA GLY A 90 8.54 33.94 35.41
C GLY A 90 8.25 32.82 36.41
N ARG A 91 9.18 31.89 36.62
CA ARG A 91 9.07 30.86 37.65
C ARG A 91 8.97 31.45 39.05
N ALA A 92 9.80 32.46 39.37
CA ALA A 92 9.73 33.15 40.65
C ALA A 92 8.35 33.81 40.87
N ALA A 93 7.84 34.54 39.87
CA ALA A 93 6.52 35.17 39.94
C ALA A 93 5.36 34.15 40.04
N PHE A 94 5.49 32.98 39.41
CA PHE A 94 4.54 31.88 39.53
C PHE A 94 4.45 31.35 40.98
N LEU A 95 5.59 31.18 41.65
CA LEU A 95 5.65 30.71 43.03
C LEU A 95 5.12 31.73 44.07
N GLU A 96 4.86 32.98 43.67
CA GLU A 96 4.19 33.99 44.48
C GLU A 96 2.66 34.00 44.30
N LEU A 97 2.11 33.30 43.30
CA LEU A 97 0.67 33.34 43.04
C LEU A 97 -0.21 32.87 44.21
N PRO A 98 0.15 31.84 45.01
CA PRO A 98 -0.71 31.42 46.12
C PRO A 98 -1.00 32.52 47.14
N SER A 99 -0.06 33.45 47.39
CA SER A 99 -0.30 34.59 48.29
C SER A 99 -1.13 35.71 47.65
N LYS A 100 -1.26 35.71 46.32
CA LYS A 100 -2.05 36.68 45.54
C LYS A 100 -3.46 36.17 45.21
N LEU A 101 -3.73 34.88 45.40
CA LEU A 101 -4.97 34.20 45.03
C LEU A 101 -5.61 33.54 46.27
N SER A 102 -6.21 34.35 47.15
CA SER A 102 -6.78 33.89 48.41
C SER A 102 -7.88 32.83 48.26
N GLU A 103 -8.58 32.83 47.12
CA GLU A 103 -9.70 31.92 46.80
C GLU A 103 -9.28 30.76 45.87
N LEU A 104 -7.97 30.48 45.73
CA LEU A 104 -7.48 29.39 44.88
C LEU A 104 -8.09 28.04 45.29
N GLN A 105 -8.65 27.32 44.32
CA GLN A 105 -9.30 26.02 44.51
C GLN A 105 -8.84 24.96 43.51
N TYR A 106 -8.48 25.36 42.28
CA TYR A 106 -8.19 24.44 41.20
C TYR A 106 -6.77 24.58 40.68
N ILE A 107 -6.09 23.45 40.53
CA ILE A 107 -4.82 23.37 39.82
C ILE A 107 -5.03 22.50 38.59
N GLY A 108 -5.05 23.11 37.41
CA GLY A 108 -5.06 22.37 36.16
C GLY A 108 -3.65 21.88 35.82
N PHE A 109 -3.47 20.59 35.54
CA PHE A 109 -2.15 20.02 35.24
C PHE A 109 -2.13 19.40 33.83
N GLY A 110 -1.57 20.11 32.86
CA GLY A 110 -1.57 19.71 31.46
C GLY A 110 -0.16 19.52 30.93
N VAL A 111 0.42 18.35 31.20
CA VAL A 111 1.72 17.95 30.67
C VAL A 111 1.53 16.81 29.69
N THR A 112 2.64 16.24 29.22
CA THR A 112 2.64 14.98 28.46
C THR A 112 3.23 13.89 29.36
N GLU A 113 3.10 12.62 29.00
CA GLU A 113 3.75 11.49 29.71
C GLU A 113 5.25 11.73 30.00
N ALA A 114 5.98 12.40 29.09
CA ALA A 114 7.39 12.76 29.30
C ALA A 114 7.62 13.69 30.52
N GLY A 115 6.64 14.50 30.88
CA GLY A 115 6.63 15.35 32.08
C GLY A 115 6.19 14.61 33.34
N LEU A 116 5.59 13.43 33.23
CA LEU A 116 5.08 12.63 34.36
C LEU A 116 6.08 11.55 34.78
N ARG A 117 7.33 11.99 34.94
CA ARG A 117 8.45 11.18 35.41
C ARG A 117 9.04 11.79 36.67
N SER A 118 9.68 10.95 37.48
CA SER A 118 10.33 11.36 38.72
C SER A 118 11.42 12.42 38.42
N LYS A 119 11.54 13.41 39.31
CA LYS A 119 12.54 14.50 39.26
C LYS A 119 12.46 15.43 38.04
N THR A 120 11.36 15.41 37.29
CA THR A 120 11.15 16.40 36.21
C THR A 120 10.88 17.79 36.79
N GLN A 121 11.33 18.84 36.10
CA GLN A 121 11.16 20.22 36.55
C GLN A 121 9.70 20.59 36.84
N VAL A 122 8.75 20.08 36.06
CA VAL A 122 7.33 20.41 36.23
C VAL A 122 6.72 19.79 37.51
N ILE A 123 7.21 18.62 37.93
CA ILE A 123 6.81 18.01 39.22
C ILE A 123 7.41 18.81 40.38
N ILE A 124 8.66 19.28 40.23
CA ILE A 124 9.31 20.16 41.20
C ILE A 124 8.51 21.47 41.33
N ASP A 125 8.15 22.08 40.21
CA ASP A 125 7.36 23.32 40.17
C ASP A 125 5.99 23.15 40.82
N LEU A 126 5.30 22.02 40.59
CA LEU A 126 4.05 21.70 41.25
C LEU A 126 4.22 21.55 42.77
N ALA A 127 5.24 20.81 43.22
CA ALA A 127 5.49 20.58 44.64
C ALA A 127 5.84 21.88 45.38
N GLU A 128 6.71 22.72 44.79
CA GLU A 128 7.05 24.04 45.33
C GLU A 128 5.84 24.98 45.34
N PHE A 129 5.00 24.94 44.29
CA PHE A 129 3.77 25.73 44.27
C PHE A 129 2.80 25.31 45.39
N LEU A 130 2.64 24.00 45.60
CA LEU A 130 1.82 23.47 46.70
C LEU A 130 2.39 23.83 48.08
N GLN A 131 3.71 23.86 48.24
CA GLN A 131 4.36 24.33 49.46
C GLN A 131 4.05 25.81 49.72
N ARG A 132 4.10 26.66 48.68
CA ARG A 132 3.72 28.07 48.80
C ARG A 132 2.24 28.25 49.09
N ALA A 133 1.37 27.36 48.60
CA ALA A 133 -0.03 27.34 48.96
C ALA A 133 -0.25 26.91 50.41
N PHE A 134 0.50 25.93 50.92
CA PHE A 134 0.50 25.55 52.33
C PHE A 134 0.88 26.72 53.24
N GLU A 135 1.87 27.53 52.85
CA GLU A 135 2.31 28.69 53.63
C GLU A 135 1.32 29.86 53.57
N ALA A 136 0.74 30.15 52.40
CA ALA A 136 -0.07 31.35 52.19
C ALA A 136 -1.58 31.15 52.40
N ILE A 137 -2.11 29.99 52.05
CA ILE A 137 -3.55 29.67 52.04
C ILE A 137 -3.83 28.26 52.62
N PRO A 138 -3.33 27.91 53.82
CA PRO A 138 -3.42 26.57 54.40
C PRO A 138 -4.86 26.06 54.61
N GLY A 139 -5.84 26.97 54.67
CA GLY A 139 -7.25 26.63 54.86
C GLY A 139 -7.94 26.08 53.61
N ASN A 140 -7.44 26.43 52.42
CA ASN A 140 -8.09 26.11 51.14
C ASN A 140 -8.00 24.62 50.84
N VAL A 141 -9.07 24.08 50.24
CA VAL A 141 -9.08 22.74 49.65
C VAL A 141 -8.73 22.89 48.17
N LEU A 142 -7.66 22.23 47.75
CA LEU A 142 -7.12 22.33 46.39
C LEU A 142 -7.39 21.04 45.62
N SER A 143 -7.96 21.16 44.42
CA SER A 143 -8.21 20.07 43.49
C SER A 143 -7.22 20.14 42.33
N VAL A 144 -6.33 19.15 42.23
CA VAL A 144 -5.42 18.97 41.10
C VAL A 144 -6.13 18.11 40.05
N ILE A 145 -6.48 18.72 38.92
CA ILE A 145 -7.20 18.08 37.80
C ILE A 145 -6.29 18.08 36.58
N ASN A 146 -5.99 16.90 36.04
CA ASN A 146 -5.02 16.75 34.97
C ASN A 146 -5.68 16.37 33.62
N THR A 147 -4.97 16.60 32.51
CA THR A 147 -5.45 16.27 31.15
C THR A 147 -4.61 15.18 30.46
N ASP A 148 -3.83 14.42 31.21
CA ASP A 148 -3.01 13.34 30.68
C ASP A 148 -3.83 12.06 30.57
N ASN A 149 -3.54 11.26 29.54
CA ASN A 149 -4.34 10.10 29.16
C ASN A 149 -3.63 8.78 29.50
N PHE A 150 -3.37 8.57 30.79
CA PHE A 150 -2.93 7.29 31.35
C PHE A 150 -3.71 6.95 32.63
N PRO A 151 -3.92 5.66 32.96
CA PRO A 151 -4.70 5.28 34.14
C PRO A 151 -4.08 5.75 35.45
N ARG A 152 -4.93 6.13 36.43
CA ARG A 152 -4.52 6.57 37.79
C ARG A 152 -3.55 7.75 37.77
N ASN A 153 -3.82 8.71 36.89
CA ASN A 153 -2.94 9.85 36.66
C ASN A 153 -2.82 10.80 37.86
N GLY A 154 -3.90 11.02 38.62
CA GLY A 154 -3.88 11.79 39.86
C GLY A 154 -3.01 11.12 40.93
N ASP A 155 -3.22 9.82 41.15
CA ASP A 155 -2.43 9.03 42.11
C ASP A 155 -0.94 9.04 41.76
N HIS A 156 -0.62 8.90 40.47
CA HIS A 156 0.75 8.93 40.00
C HIS A 156 1.40 10.30 40.21
N ILE A 157 0.69 11.40 39.92
CA ILE A 157 1.20 12.75 40.20
C ILE A 157 1.48 12.94 41.71
N LYS A 158 0.54 12.51 42.57
CA LYS A 158 0.74 12.55 44.03
C LYS A 158 1.98 11.79 44.45
N LYS A 159 2.16 10.57 43.92
CA LYS A 159 3.34 9.74 44.17
C LYS A 159 4.63 10.46 43.76
N LEU A 160 4.67 11.06 42.57
CA LEU A 160 5.85 11.77 42.08
C LEU A 160 6.23 12.99 42.95
N VAL A 161 5.23 13.72 43.47
CA VAL A 161 5.47 14.83 44.42
C VAL A 161 6.07 14.30 45.73
N LEU A 162 5.50 13.22 46.29
CA LEU A 162 6.00 12.58 47.52
C LEU A 162 7.38 11.92 47.35
N GLU A 163 7.80 11.63 46.11
CA GLU A 163 9.11 11.05 45.81
C GLU A 163 10.27 12.06 45.85
N LEU A 164 9.99 13.37 45.84
CA LEU A 164 11.01 14.42 45.90
C LEU A 164 11.76 14.38 47.24
N GLU A 165 13.09 14.50 47.20
CA GLU A 165 13.95 14.31 48.37
C GLU A 165 13.59 15.23 49.55
N TRP A 166 13.29 16.51 49.27
CA TRP A 166 12.93 17.47 50.33
C TRP A 166 11.55 17.19 50.94
N VAL A 167 10.62 16.59 50.18
CA VAL A 167 9.28 16.21 50.67
C VAL A 167 9.35 14.97 51.57
N LYS A 168 10.34 14.09 51.34
CA LYS A 168 10.58 12.91 52.18
C LYS A 168 11.17 13.26 53.54
N GLY A 169 11.95 14.34 53.61
CA GLY A 169 12.64 14.78 54.82
C GLY A 169 11.71 15.02 56.01
N ASP A 170 12.25 14.87 57.23
CA ASP A 170 11.49 15.00 58.48
C ASP A 170 10.90 16.41 58.67
N GLU A 171 11.53 17.43 58.11
CA GLU A 171 11.04 18.82 58.15
C GLU A 171 9.74 19.03 57.34
N ALA A 172 9.44 18.15 56.39
CA ALA A 172 8.26 18.25 55.52
C ALA A 172 7.02 17.46 56.03
N VAL A 173 7.02 16.97 57.28
CA VAL A 173 5.87 16.23 57.85
C VAL A 173 4.57 17.03 57.82
N ALA A 174 4.62 18.32 58.20
CA ALA A 174 3.44 19.19 58.19
C ALA A 174 2.91 19.41 56.76
N PHE A 175 3.81 19.58 55.78
CA PHE A 175 3.45 19.69 54.38
C PHE A 175 2.82 18.40 53.83
N ARG A 176 3.38 17.23 54.14
CA ARG A 176 2.77 15.94 53.76
C ARG A 176 1.37 15.77 54.34
N THR A 177 1.17 16.15 55.60
CA THR A 177 -0.15 16.15 56.25
C THR A 177 -1.13 17.09 55.54
N TYR A 178 -0.66 18.26 55.11
CA TYR A 178 -1.44 19.19 54.29
C TYR A 178 -1.81 18.57 52.93
N LEU A 179 -0.86 17.94 52.23
CA LEU A 179 -1.13 17.26 50.97
C LEU A 179 -2.19 16.16 51.10
N ASP A 180 -2.21 15.44 52.22
CA ASP A 180 -3.21 14.39 52.46
C ASP A 180 -4.59 14.93 52.85
N ALA A 181 -4.64 16.03 53.61
CA ALA A 181 -5.88 16.57 54.16
C ALA A 181 -6.56 17.64 53.28
N LYS A 182 -5.79 18.37 52.47
CA LYS A 182 -6.24 19.56 51.76
C LYS A 182 -6.01 19.54 50.25
N VAL A 183 -5.20 18.63 49.73
CA VAL A 183 -4.89 18.55 48.30
C VAL A 183 -5.43 17.24 47.71
N HIS A 184 -6.39 17.36 46.80
CA HIS A 184 -7.04 16.24 46.15
C HIS A 184 -6.50 16.08 44.73
N PHE A 185 -5.73 15.02 44.52
CA PHE A 185 -5.22 14.66 43.20
C PHE A 185 -6.25 13.79 42.50
N HIS A 186 -7.03 14.40 41.61
CA HIS A 186 -8.12 13.72 40.93
C HIS A 186 -7.59 12.88 39.77
N ASN A 187 -8.04 11.63 39.71
CA ASN A 187 -7.89 10.80 38.53
C ASN A 187 -8.85 11.29 37.44
N THR A 188 -8.38 11.34 36.20
CA THR A 188 -9.13 11.88 35.06
C THR A 188 -9.00 11.01 33.83
N MET A 189 -9.97 11.10 32.91
CA MET A 189 -9.88 10.61 31.53
C MET A 189 -10.30 11.75 30.60
N VAL A 190 -9.55 12.02 29.54
CA VAL A 190 -9.88 13.07 28.56
C VAL A 190 -10.04 12.47 27.17
N ASP A 191 -11.14 12.78 26.49
CA ASP A 191 -11.37 12.33 25.11
C ASP A 191 -11.77 13.49 24.22
N CYS A 192 -10.79 14.05 23.52
CA CYS A 192 -11.00 15.04 22.47
C CYS A 192 -9.82 14.97 21.49
N ILE A 193 -10.13 14.81 20.20
CA ILE A 193 -9.14 14.85 19.14
C ILE A 193 -8.77 16.33 18.92
N THR A 194 -7.48 16.64 19.03
CA THR A 194 -6.98 18.01 18.87
C THR A 194 -5.83 18.08 17.86
N ASN A 195 -5.86 19.11 17.03
CA ASN A 195 -4.79 19.54 16.16
C ASN A 195 -4.50 21.05 16.37
N HIS A 196 -3.96 21.75 15.37
CA HIS A 196 -3.70 23.18 15.42
C HIS A 196 -4.16 23.85 14.13
N ARG A 197 -4.41 25.17 14.18
CA ARG A 197 -4.78 25.96 13.01
C ARG A 197 -3.66 25.89 11.96
N VAL A 198 -4.05 25.74 10.69
CA VAL A 198 -3.10 25.76 9.57
C VAL A 198 -2.36 27.09 9.54
N GLY A 199 -1.03 27.03 9.62
CA GLY A 199 -0.17 28.22 9.64
C GLY A 199 0.01 28.88 11.02
N ASP A 200 -0.74 28.45 12.05
CA ASP A 200 -0.61 28.97 13.42
C ASP A 200 -0.69 27.84 14.46
N PRO A 201 0.46 27.31 14.94
CA PRO A 201 0.49 26.22 15.90
C PRO A 201 0.01 26.62 17.31
N LEU A 202 -0.17 27.92 17.60
CA LEU A 202 -0.59 28.37 18.92
C LEU A 202 -2.10 28.24 19.11
N VAL A 203 -2.91 28.24 18.05
CA VAL A 203 -4.36 28.07 18.14
C VAL A 203 -4.72 26.58 18.09
N PRO A 204 -5.28 26.00 19.18
CA PRO A 204 -5.77 24.63 19.14
C PRO A 204 -6.94 24.53 18.17
N LEU A 205 -6.93 23.49 17.35
CA LEU A 205 -8.05 23.08 16.50
C LEU A 205 -8.63 21.80 17.11
N ALA A 206 -9.92 21.73 17.39
CA ALA A 206 -10.57 20.57 17.98
C ALA A 206 -11.69 20.05 17.09
N GLU A 207 -12.03 18.77 17.26
CA GLU A 207 -13.30 18.23 16.79
C GLU A 207 -14.48 18.83 17.59
N PRO A 208 -15.73 18.66 17.11
CA PRO A 208 -16.91 18.97 17.92
C PRO A 208 -16.86 18.23 19.26
N LEU A 209 -17.32 18.87 20.33
CA LEU A 209 -17.16 18.38 21.70
C LEU A 209 -17.75 16.97 21.86
N PRO A 210 -16.95 15.95 22.24
CA PRO A 210 -17.43 14.58 22.41
C PRO A 210 -18.38 14.43 23.60
N ALA A 211 -19.16 13.35 23.62
CA ALA A 211 -20.11 13.09 24.71
C ALA A 211 -19.43 13.00 26.09
N LYS A 212 -18.19 12.48 26.12
CA LYS A 212 -17.32 12.40 27.30
C LYS A 212 -15.98 13.10 27.04
N ALA A 213 -15.98 14.44 26.98
CA ALA A 213 -14.76 15.22 26.78
C ALA A 213 -13.77 15.13 27.96
N ILE A 214 -14.26 15.16 29.20
CA ILE A 214 -13.45 14.93 30.40
C ILE A 214 -14.28 14.23 31.48
N VAL A 215 -13.70 13.19 32.07
CA VAL A 215 -14.23 12.49 33.23
C VAL A 215 -13.31 12.73 34.42
N ILE A 216 -13.87 13.09 35.57
CA ILE A 216 -13.13 13.41 36.79
C ILE A 216 -13.64 12.49 37.91
N GLU A 217 -12.73 11.78 38.56
CA GLU A 217 -13.03 11.01 39.77
C GLU A 217 -12.96 11.90 41.01
N ASP A 218 -14.05 11.95 41.78
CA ASP A 218 -14.16 12.70 43.03
C ASP A 218 -14.76 11.84 44.14
N LEU A 219 -13.95 10.93 44.68
CA LEU A 219 -14.34 10.02 45.76
C LEU A 219 -14.57 10.72 47.10
N LYS A 220 -14.07 11.95 47.25
CA LYS A 220 -14.17 12.72 48.50
C LYS A 220 -15.27 13.78 48.45
N GLY A 221 -15.95 13.95 47.31
CA GLY A 221 -17.04 14.91 47.14
C GLY A 221 -16.59 16.36 47.33
N VAL A 222 -15.34 16.68 46.96
CA VAL A 222 -14.77 18.03 47.15
C VAL A 222 -15.06 18.96 45.97
N LEU A 223 -15.45 18.40 44.83
CA LEU A 223 -15.86 19.17 43.66
C LEU A 223 -17.36 19.46 43.71
N ASN A 224 -17.76 20.59 43.12
CA ASN A 224 -19.17 20.87 42.88
C ASN A 224 -19.67 20.05 41.68
N ALA A 225 -19.99 18.78 41.93
CA ALA A 225 -20.39 17.83 40.90
C ALA A 225 -21.65 18.29 40.12
N ASP A 226 -22.60 18.96 40.78
CA ASP A 226 -23.82 19.45 40.14
C ASP A 226 -23.56 20.58 39.14
N CYS A 227 -22.61 21.48 39.45
CA CYS A 227 -22.18 22.50 38.49
C CYS A 227 -21.34 21.88 37.36
N LEU A 228 -20.43 20.95 37.67
CA LEU A 228 -19.59 20.30 36.67
C LEU A 228 -20.40 19.49 35.67
N ARG A 229 -21.40 18.71 36.12
CA ARG A 229 -22.27 17.90 35.25
C ARG A 229 -23.15 18.73 34.30
N LYS A 230 -23.32 20.03 34.55
CA LYS A 230 -24.01 20.95 33.64
C LYS A 230 -23.11 21.44 32.51
N VAL A 231 -21.79 21.29 32.64
CA VAL A 231 -20.85 21.63 31.58
C VAL A 231 -20.86 20.50 30.55
N PRO A 232 -21.19 20.78 29.27
CA PRO A 232 -21.21 19.75 28.24
C PRO A 232 -19.90 18.96 28.18
N GLY A 233 -20.00 17.64 28.01
CA GLY A 233 -18.84 16.74 27.94
C GLY A 233 -18.13 16.46 29.27
N VAL A 234 -18.53 17.07 30.39
CA VAL A 234 -17.92 16.86 31.71
C VAL A 234 -18.71 15.84 32.52
N HIS A 235 -18.02 14.81 33.03
CA HIS A 235 -18.61 13.77 33.87
C HIS A 235 -17.86 13.66 35.19
N VAL A 236 -18.58 13.53 36.30
CA VAL A 236 -17.99 13.35 37.64
C VAL A 236 -18.38 11.98 38.18
N ARG A 237 -17.37 11.16 38.47
CA ARG A 237 -17.49 9.82 39.04
C ARG A 237 -17.25 9.87 40.54
N THR A 238 -18.18 9.31 41.32
CA THR A 238 -18.11 9.31 42.78
C THR A 238 -17.92 7.91 43.36
N GLY A 239 -17.99 6.85 42.55
CA GLY A 239 -17.67 5.47 42.97
C GLY A 239 -16.25 5.05 42.60
N GLU A 240 -15.61 4.27 43.48
CA GLU A 240 -14.19 3.84 43.40
C GLU A 240 -13.81 3.03 42.14
N LEU A 241 -14.79 2.55 41.36
CA LEU A 241 -14.56 1.73 40.17
C LEU A 241 -15.16 2.33 38.89
N ASP A 242 -15.86 3.46 38.99
CA ASP A 242 -16.60 3.99 37.85
C ASP A 242 -15.64 4.54 36.78
N ILE A 243 -14.57 5.25 37.17
CA ILE A 243 -13.60 5.79 36.20
C ILE A 243 -12.82 4.68 35.48
N ALA A 244 -12.70 3.49 36.09
CA ALA A 244 -12.05 2.36 35.45
C ALA A 244 -12.80 1.92 34.17
N LYS A 245 -14.13 2.05 34.15
CA LYS A 245 -14.95 1.79 32.94
C LYS A 245 -14.65 2.79 31.83
N ASP A 246 -14.53 4.07 32.19
CA ASP A 246 -14.17 5.13 31.25
C ASP A 246 -12.75 4.95 30.69
N TYR A 247 -11.81 4.45 31.49
CA TYR A 247 -10.48 4.04 31.03
C TYR A 247 -10.51 2.90 30.01
N LEU A 248 -11.42 1.93 30.17
CA LEU A 248 -11.55 0.83 29.23
C LEU A 248 -12.11 1.29 27.88
N LEU A 249 -13.16 2.11 27.91
CA LEU A 249 -13.71 2.71 26.69
C LEU A 249 -12.63 3.51 25.95
N LYS A 250 -11.89 4.37 26.65
CA LYS A 250 -10.89 5.23 26.02
C LYS A 250 -9.64 4.47 25.55
N PHE A 251 -9.02 3.68 26.44
CA PHE A 251 -7.71 3.07 26.19
C PHE A 251 -7.79 1.72 25.49
N SER A 252 -8.73 0.87 25.90
CA SER A 252 -8.87 -0.51 25.41
C SER A 252 -9.83 -0.65 24.23
N LEU A 253 -10.65 0.36 23.94
CA LEU A 253 -11.51 0.40 22.76
C LEU A 253 -11.10 1.53 21.81
N GLY A 254 -11.33 2.80 22.13
CA GLY A 254 -11.10 3.90 21.17
C GLY A 254 -9.64 3.99 20.69
N ASN A 255 -8.69 4.03 21.63
CA ASN A 255 -7.27 4.07 21.29
C ASN A 255 -6.77 2.73 20.70
N ALA A 256 -7.39 1.60 21.05
CA ALA A 256 -7.04 0.28 20.53
C ALA A 256 -7.40 0.16 19.05
N VAL A 257 -8.63 0.50 18.69
CA VAL A 257 -9.11 0.52 17.30
C VAL A 257 -8.28 1.52 16.47
N ASN A 258 -7.97 2.70 17.03
CA ASN A 258 -7.06 3.64 16.40
C ASN A 258 -5.69 3.00 16.11
N SER A 259 -5.08 2.39 17.12
CA SER A 259 -3.77 1.74 17.00
C SER A 259 -3.79 0.59 16.00
N ALA A 260 -4.84 -0.22 15.95
CA ALA A 260 -5.01 -1.30 14.99
C ALA A 260 -5.06 -0.79 13.53
N MET A 261 -5.54 0.43 13.31
CA MET A 261 -5.70 1.07 12.02
C MET A 261 -4.47 1.87 11.56
N VAL A 262 -3.91 2.72 12.42
CA VAL A 262 -2.92 3.73 12.01
C VAL A 262 -1.63 3.13 11.45
N TYR A 263 -1.14 2.00 12.00
CA TYR A 263 0.06 1.37 11.44
C TYR A 263 -0.18 0.85 10.01
N LEU A 264 -1.37 0.32 9.74
CA LEU A 264 -1.76 -0.13 8.40
C LEU A 264 -1.84 1.05 7.43
N LEU A 265 -2.47 2.16 7.86
CA LEU A 265 -2.53 3.39 7.07
C LEU A 265 -1.15 3.97 6.76
N ALA A 266 -0.24 3.97 7.74
CA ALA A 266 1.11 4.48 7.58
C ALA A 266 1.89 3.66 6.53
N LEU A 267 1.85 2.33 6.64
CA LEU A 267 2.47 1.44 5.65
C LEU A 267 1.81 1.56 4.27
N SER A 268 0.52 1.87 4.22
CA SER A 268 -0.27 2.09 3.00
C SER A 268 -0.19 3.53 2.45
N ARG A 269 0.80 4.30 2.90
CA ARG A 269 1.08 5.67 2.43
C ARG A 269 -0.08 6.66 2.63
N GLN A 270 -0.85 6.52 3.71
CA GLN A 270 -1.90 7.45 4.09
C GLN A 270 -1.42 8.37 5.20
N ARG A 271 -1.44 9.68 4.95
CA ARG A 271 -0.91 10.71 5.86
C ARG A 271 -1.81 10.93 7.07
N THR A 272 -3.13 10.85 6.91
CA THR A 272 -4.08 11.17 7.98
C THR A 272 -4.99 10.01 8.29
N ALA A 273 -5.29 9.82 9.58
CA ALA A 273 -6.07 8.68 10.07
C ALA A 273 -7.47 8.59 9.45
N ASN A 274 -8.11 9.73 9.15
CA ASN A 274 -9.44 9.78 8.51
C ASN A 274 -9.47 9.26 7.07
N GLN A 275 -8.33 8.98 6.44
CA GLN A 275 -8.27 8.43 5.08
C GLN A 275 -8.63 6.94 5.02
N PHE A 276 -8.81 6.27 6.16
CA PHE A 276 -9.27 4.88 6.19
C PHE A 276 -10.59 4.64 5.48
N GLN A 277 -11.46 5.66 5.40
CA GLN A 277 -12.73 5.62 4.67
C GLN A 277 -12.57 5.28 3.17
N LYS A 278 -11.37 5.49 2.60
CA LYS A 278 -11.05 5.10 1.21
C LYS A 278 -10.88 3.58 1.05
N PHE A 279 -10.86 2.84 2.15
CA PHE A 279 -10.52 1.42 2.18
C PHE A 279 -11.60 0.64 2.95
N PRO A 280 -12.65 0.16 2.26
CA PRO A 280 -13.71 -0.65 2.89
C PRO A 280 -13.17 -1.86 3.64
N VAL A 281 -12.05 -2.43 3.16
CA VAL A 281 -11.33 -3.54 3.80
C VAL A 281 -10.85 -3.21 5.21
N ILE A 282 -10.48 -1.95 5.49
CA ILE A 282 -10.06 -1.53 6.84
C ILE A 282 -11.26 -1.48 7.77
N SER A 283 -12.41 -0.95 7.32
CA SER A 283 -13.63 -0.93 8.15
C SER A 283 -14.07 -2.33 8.54
N ALA A 284 -14.15 -3.27 7.58
CA ALA A 284 -14.49 -4.67 7.85
C ALA A 284 -13.52 -5.34 8.85
N TYR A 285 -12.24 -5.01 8.75
CA TYR A 285 -11.22 -5.45 9.71
C TYR A 285 -11.44 -4.90 11.12
N LEU A 286 -11.72 -3.61 11.25
CA LEU A 286 -11.94 -2.98 12.55
C LEU A 286 -13.23 -3.50 13.21
N ASP A 287 -14.28 -3.76 12.43
CA ASP A 287 -15.52 -4.35 12.92
C ASP A 287 -15.26 -5.77 13.44
N ALA A 288 -14.53 -6.60 12.67
CA ALA A 288 -14.23 -7.97 13.07
C ALA A 288 -13.30 -8.03 14.30
N LEU A 289 -12.27 -7.17 14.36
CA LEU A 289 -11.41 -7.03 15.54
C LEU A 289 -12.20 -6.58 16.78
N PHE A 290 -13.16 -5.66 16.58
CA PHE A 290 -14.01 -5.19 17.65
C PHE A 290 -14.87 -6.32 18.22
N GLU A 291 -15.60 -7.05 17.38
CA GLU A 291 -16.49 -8.13 17.83
C GLU A 291 -15.73 -9.30 18.47
N MET A 292 -14.58 -9.69 17.91
CA MET A 292 -13.90 -10.93 18.33
C MET A 292 -12.96 -10.76 19.52
N ASP A 293 -12.35 -9.58 19.70
CA ASP A 293 -11.29 -9.40 20.70
C ASP A 293 -11.54 -8.21 21.65
N ILE A 294 -11.95 -7.05 21.12
CA ILE A 294 -12.04 -5.83 21.94
C ILE A 294 -13.31 -5.82 22.78
N LEU A 295 -14.48 -6.12 22.19
CA LEU A 295 -15.75 -6.10 22.89
C LEU A 295 -15.80 -7.11 24.07
N PRO A 296 -15.37 -8.38 23.91
CA PRO A 296 -15.30 -9.30 25.03
C PRO A 296 -14.42 -8.79 26.18
N ALA A 297 -13.30 -8.13 25.88
CA ALA A 297 -12.39 -7.61 26.90
C ALA A 297 -12.97 -6.41 27.67
N VAL A 298 -13.74 -5.59 26.98
CA VAL A 298 -14.44 -4.44 27.56
C VAL A 298 -15.58 -4.93 28.47
N ILE A 299 -16.37 -5.92 28.03
CA ILE A 299 -17.44 -6.54 28.83
C ILE A 299 -16.86 -7.24 30.06
N ALA A 300 -15.76 -7.98 29.92
CA ALA A 300 -15.04 -8.60 31.03
C ALA A 300 -14.44 -7.59 32.02
N GLY A 301 -14.47 -6.29 31.70
CA GLY A 301 -14.13 -5.19 32.58
C GLY A 301 -15.33 -4.43 33.15
N ASP A 302 -16.51 -5.05 33.19
CA ASP A 302 -17.75 -4.51 33.73
C ASP A 302 -18.30 -3.27 33.01
N VAL A 303 -17.97 -3.11 31.72
CA VAL A 303 -18.60 -2.12 30.85
C VAL A 303 -19.78 -2.77 30.13
N PRO A 304 -21.01 -2.22 30.21
CA PRO A 304 -22.16 -2.74 29.49
C PRO A 304 -21.93 -2.80 27.97
N GLU A 305 -22.38 -3.87 27.33
CA GLU A 305 -22.22 -4.05 25.88
C GLU A 305 -22.82 -2.88 25.07
N GLU A 306 -24.00 -2.39 25.44
CA GLU A 306 -24.63 -1.25 24.78
C GLU A 306 -23.78 0.02 24.86
N GLU A 307 -23.13 0.28 26.00
CA GLU A 307 -22.25 1.43 26.19
C GLU A 307 -20.98 1.29 25.32
N ALA A 308 -20.40 0.08 25.26
CA ALA A 308 -19.23 -0.19 24.43
C ALA A 308 -19.53 -0.03 22.93
N ARG A 309 -20.68 -0.54 22.46
CA ARG A 309 -21.13 -0.42 21.06
C ARG A 309 -21.46 1.02 20.68
N ALA A 310 -22.11 1.78 21.57
CA ALA A 310 -22.39 3.19 21.37
C ALA A 310 -21.08 3.99 21.24
N PHE A 311 -20.13 3.76 22.14
CA PHE A 311 -18.82 4.41 22.10
C PHE A 311 -18.02 4.04 20.84
N TYR A 312 -18.05 2.76 20.41
CA TYR A 312 -17.41 2.33 19.17
C TYR A 312 -17.98 3.03 17.94
N THR A 313 -19.31 3.15 17.87
CA THR A 313 -20.02 3.82 16.77
C THR A 313 -19.68 5.32 16.75
N GLU A 314 -19.74 6.00 17.91
CA GLU A 314 -19.35 7.40 18.03
C GLU A 314 -17.89 7.61 17.62
N TRP A 315 -16.99 6.73 18.06
CA TRP A 315 -15.58 6.80 17.73
C TRP A 315 -15.33 6.66 16.22
N LEU A 316 -15.99 5.71 15.54
CA LEU A 316 -15.85 5.54 14.09
C LEU A 316 -16.31 6.78 13.33
N GLU A 317 -17.44 7.38 13.71
CA GLU A 317 -17.92 8.61 13.06
C GLU A 317 -16.98 9.79 13.28
N ARG A 318 -16.45 9.96 14.50
CA ARG A 318 -15.43 10.98 14.80
C ARG A 318 -14.18 10.80 13.95
N MET A 319 -13.72 9.56 13.76
CA MET A 319 -12.55 9.28 12.91
C MET A 319 -12.80 9.49 11.42
N LYS A 320 -14.05 9.41 10.95
CA LYS A 320 -14.42 9.70 9.56
C LYS A 320 -14.47 11.18 9.24
N HIS A 321 -14.25 12.07 10.21
CA HIS A 321 -14.35 13.51 10.03
C HIS A 321 -13.53 13.99 8.80
N PRO A 322 -14.17 14.54 7.75
CA PRO A 322 -13.52 14.71 6.44
C PRO A 322 -12.42 15.77 6.46
N HIS A 323 -12.56 16.77 7.35
CA HIS A 323 -11.63 17.88 7.47
C HIS A 323 -10.70 17.79 8.69
N PHE A 324 -10.76 16.68 9.44
CA PHE A 324 -10.04 16.56 10.70
C PHE A 324 -9.51 15.14 10.88
N GLY A 325 -8.21 14.97 10.64
CA GLY A 325 -7.51 13.70 10.81
C GLY A 325 -6.13 13.94 11.40
N LEU A 326 -5.77 13.13 12.40
CA LEU A 326 -4.42 13.16 12.97
C LEU A 326 -3.42 12.58 11.98
N ASP A 327 -2.19 13.11 12.00
CA ASP A 327 -1.09 12.57 11.22
C ASP A 327 -0.78 11.14 11.67
N THR A 328 -0.86 10.19 10.75
CA THR A 328 -0.73 8.76 11.04
C THR A 328 0.64 8.44 11.63
N PHE A 329 1.71 9.08 11.16
CA PHE A 329 3.07 8.82 11.64
C PHE A 329 3.32 9.42 13.01
N TRP A 330 2.74 10.59 13.30
CA TRP A 330 2.74 11.16 14.65
C TRP A 330 2.01 10.25 15.65
N VAL A 331 0.85 9.70 15.26
CA VAL A 331 0.08 8.78 16.12
C VAL A 331 0.74 7.40 16.25
N SER A 332 1.60 7.00 15.32
CA SER A 332 2.30 5.71 15.38
C SER A 332 3.57 5.71 16.24
N GLN A 333 4.00 6.83 16.83
CA GLN A 333 5.20 6.85 17.69
C GLN A 333 5.01 6.06 19.00
N ASN A 334 6.10 5.56 19.57
CA ASN A 334 6.10 4.64 20.72
C ASN A 334 5.24 3.39 20.44
N ALA A 335 5.41 2.81 19.25
CA ALA A 335 4.45 1.85 18.72
C ALA A 335 4.27 0.63 19.64
N PHE A 336 5.37 0.05 20.14
CA PHE A 336 5.34 -1.14 20.98
C PHE A 336 4.59 -0.92 22.29
N LEU A 337 4.91 0.17 23.01
CA LEU A 337 4.20 0.57 24.22
C LEU A 337 2.70 0.76 23.96
N ARG A 338 2.33 1.40 22.84
CA ARG A 338 0.92 1.64 22.49
C ARG A 338 0.19 0.33 22.18
N ILE A 339 0.78 -0.58 21.41
CA ILE A 339 0.18 -1.89 21.10
C ILE A 339 0.00 -2.68 22.40
N TYR A 340 1.01 -2.67 23.27
CA TYR A 340 0.91 -3.34 24.56
C TYR A 340 -0.29 -2.82 25.37
N VAL A 341 -0.31 -1.51 25.64
CA VAL A 341 -1.31 -0.90 26.52
C VAL A 341 -2.72 -0.97 25.93
N ARG A 342 -2.85 -0.86 24.61
CA ARG A 342 -4.15 -0.67 23.93
C ARG A 342 -4.72 -1.96 23.35
N LEU A 343 -3.89 -2.86 22.81
CA LEU A 343 -4.35 -4.09 22.14
C LEU A 343 -4.07 -5.34 22.97
N LEU A 344 -2.82 -5.57 23.37
CA LEU A 344 -2.44 -6.84 24.03
C LEU A 344 -2.99 -6.96 25.46
N ASN A 345 -3.30 -5.85 26.12
CA ASN A 345 -3.99 -5.88 27.40
C ASN A 345 -5.41 -6.48 27.28
N SER A 346 -6.09 -6.30 26.14
CA SER A 346 -7.39 -6.93 25.87
C SER A 346 -7.25 -8.45 25.74
N VAL A 347 -6.16 -8.92 25.11
CA VAL A 347 -5.81 -10.35 25.07
C VAL A 347 -5.61 -10.90 26.48
N ASN A 348 -4.78 -10.24 27.30
CA ASN A 348 -4.53 -10.68 28.68
C ASN A 348 -5.81 -10.79 29.50
N ARG A 349 -6.72 -9.82 29.32
CA ARG A 349 -7.99 -9.80 30.02
C ARG A 349 -8.93 -10.91 29.56
N ASN A 350 -9.04 -11.14 28.26
CA ASN A 350 -9.89 -12.21 27.73
C ASN A 350 -9.39 -13.59 28.19
N VAL A 351 -8.08 -13.86 28.09
CA VAL A 351 -7.48 -15.11 28.56
C VAL A 351 -7.71 -15.33 30.06
N ALA A 352 -7.69 -14.27 30.86
CA ALA A 352 -7.95 -14.36 32.30
C ALA A 352 -9.42 -14.64 32.65
N ASN A 353 -10.37 -14.24 31.78
CA ASN A 353 -11.82 -14.38 32.02
C ASN A 353 -12.46 -15.57 31.31
N ASP A 354 -11.91 -16.01 30.18
CA ASP A 354 -12.39 -17.15 29.40
C ASP A 354 -11.22 -18.06 28.99
N ALA A 355 -11.16 -19.26 29.56
CA ALA A 355 -10.13 -20.25 29.26
C ALA A 355 -10.17 -20.76 27.80
N ASN A 356 -11.32 -20.64 27.14
CA ASN A 356 -11.51 -21.05 25.74
C ASN A 356 -11.16 -19.94 24.75
N TYR A 357 -10.99 -18.70 25.21
CA TYR A 357 -10.64 -17.59 24.34
C TYR A 357 -9.30 -17.86 23.66
N ARG A 358 -9.27 -17.60 22.35
CA ARG A 358 -8.07 -17.56 21.55
C ARG A 358 -8.08 -16.25 20.77
N PRO A 359 -6.99 -15.46 20.81
CA PRO A 359 -6.92 -14.22 20.04
C PRO A 359 -7.21 -14.46 18.57
N SER A 360 -8.02 -13.59 17.97
CA SER A 360 -8.37 -13.76 16.56
C SER A 360 -7.18 -13.52 15.63
N VAL A 361 -7.31 -13.97 14.38
CA VAL A 361 -6.38 -13.64 13.30
C VAL A 361 -6.28 -12.12 13.06
N PHE A 362 -7.31 -11.35 13.42
CA PHE A 362 -7.30 -9.88 13.30
C PHE A 362 -6.45 -9.22 14.38
N MET A 363 -6.50 -9.72 15.62
CA MET A 363 -5.58 -9.30 16.68
C MET A 363 -4.14 -9.65 16.33
N ALA A 364 -3.94 -10.83 15.71
CA ALA A 364 -2.61 -11.25 15.25
C ALA A 364 -2.12 -10.34 14.11
N PHE A 365 -3.00 -9.98 13.17
CA PHE A 365 -2.71 -9.04 12.09
C PHE A 365 -2.37 -7.64 12.61
N ALA A 366 -3.18 -7.09 13.54
CA ALA A 366 -2.93 -5.80 14.17
C ALA A 366 -1.51 -5.71 14.77
N THR A 367 -1.13 -6.77 15.49
CA THR A 367 0.19 -6.90 16.10
C THR A 367 1.28 -7.02 15.05
N ALA A 368 1.10 -7.89 14.05
CA ALA A 368 2.08 -8.12 12.98
C ALA A 368 2.34 -6.86 12.13
N VAL A 369 1.30 -6.08 11.79
CA VAL A 369 1.43 -4.82 11.06
C VAL A 369 2.22 -3.79 11.84
N ALA A 370 2.02 -3.75 13.15
CA ALA A 370 2.72 -2.80 13.99
C ALA A 370 4.19 -3.21 14.23
N LEU A 371 4.50 -4.51 14.30
CA LEU A 371 5.88 -5.02 14.22
C LEU A 371 6.50 -4.69 12.85
N ARG A 372 5.76 -4.81 11.75
CA ARG A 372 6.23 -4.42 10.42
C ARG A 372 6.56 -2.93 10.34
N PHE A 373 5.78 -2.08 10.99
CA PHE A 373 6.07 -0.65 11.12
C PHE A 373 7.38 -0.39 11.91
N LEU A 374 7.62 -1.16 12.97
CA LEU A 374 8.85 -1.13 13.77
C LEU A 374 10.06 -1.83 13.13
N THR A 375 9.94 -2.33 11.90
CA THR A 375 11.03 -3.03 11.21
C THR A 375 11.89 -2.03 10.41
N PRO A 376 13.16 -1.82 10.78
CA PRO A 376 14.05 -0.94 10.04
C PRO A 376 14.34 -1.44 8.62
N SER A 377 14.59 -0.53 7.68
CA SER A 377 15.12 -0.86 6.35
C SER A 377 16.63 -1.04 6.33
N GLN A 378 17.33 -0.60 7.39
CA GLN A 378 18.79 -0.62 7.52
C GLN A 378 19.19 -1.00 8.95
N ALA A 379 20.42 -1.49 9.12
CA ALA A 379 20.91 -2.04 10.39
C ALA A 379 21.03 -1.00 11.50
N GLU A 380 21.46 0.21 11.14
CA GLU A 380 21.85 1.26 12.07
C GLU A 380 20.88 2.44 12.05
N SER A 381 20.79 3.14 13.18
CA SER A 381 20.06 4.40 13.31
C SER A 381 20.62 5.44 12.33
N LYS A 382 19.78 6.35 11.87
CA LYS A 382 20.16 7.33 10.83
C LYS A 382 20.84 8.59 11.39
N ARG A 383 20.93 8.71 12.71
CA ARG A 383 21.43 9.89 13.45
C ARG A 383 22.48 9.45 14.47
N ASP A 384 23.27 10.40 14.98
CA ASP A 384 24.08 10.25 16.21
C ASP A 384 23.22 9.88 17.44
N GLU A 385 21.90 9.83 17.29
CA GLU A 385 20.92 9.35 18.26
C GLU A 385 20.64 7.84 18.06
N PRO A 386 20.97 6.97 19.04
CA PRO A 386 20.98 5.51 18.88
C PRO A 386 19.60 4.84 18.83
N PHE A 387 18.50 5.61 18.91
CA PHE A 387 17.13 5.11 19.06
C PHE A 387 16.18 5.48 17.89
N ILE A 388 16.64 6.26 16.90
CA ILE A 388 15.85 6.64 15.72
C ILE A 388 16.17 5.75 14.52
N PHE A 389 15.17 5.05 14.02
CA PHE A 389 15.30 4.11 12.89
C PHE A 389 14.57 4.61 11.64
N VAL A 390 14.93 4.04 10.49
CA VAL A 390 14.25 4.31 9.21
C VAL A 390 13.44 3.09 8.82
N GLY A 391 12.13 3.26 8.66
CA GLY A 391 11.21 2.26 8.12
C GLY A 391 10.92 2.48 6.64
N GLN A 392 10.27 1.48 6.04
CA GLN A 392 9.88 1.48 4.63
C GLN A 392 8.41 1.06 4.47
N MET A 393 7.60 1.97 3.92
CA MET A 393 6.21 1.78 3.51
C MET A 393 6.12 0.82 2.31
N ASP A 394 4.93 0.30 2.06
CA ASP A 394 4.65 -0.60 0.95
C ASP A 394 4.90 0.06 -0.42
N SER A 395 5.17 -0.74 -1.44
CA SER A 395 5.26 -0.26 -2.83
C SER A 395 3.90 0.21 -3.34
N ILE A 396 3.85 1.31 -4.10
CA ILE A 396 2.61 1.77 -4.76
C ILE A 396 2.25 0.75 -5.86
N GLN A 397 1.21 -0.05 -5.63
CA GLN A 397 0.68 -1.01 -6.64
C GLN A 397 -0.68 -0.58 -7.23
N SER A 398 -1.28 0.55 -6.81
CA SER A 398 -2.63 0.97 -7.23
C SER A 398 -2.70 1.49 -8.68
N ILE A 399 -3.66 0.96 -9.44
CA ILE A 399 -4.02 1.36 -10.81
C ILE A 399 -4.53 2.83 -10.87
N ALA A 400 -5.00 3.40 -9.76
CA ALA A 400 -5.42 4.80 -9.74
C ALA A 400 -4.21 5.76 -9.81
N PRO A 401 -4.22 6.77 -10.69
CA PRO A 401 -3.14 7.74 -10.78
C PRO A 401 -3.03 8.54 -9.49
N ILE A 402 -1.99 8.28 -8.68
CA ILE A 402 -1.61 9.18 -7.59
C ILE A 402 -0.68 10.25 -8.18
N PHE A 403 -1.16 11.03 -9.16
CA PHE A 403 -0.44 12.19 -9.71
C PHE A 403 -0.46 13.41 -8.76
N SER A 404 -0.61 13.19 -7.45
CA SER A 404 -0.70 14.27 -6.46
C SER A 404 0.38 14.24 -5.39
N ILE A 405 1.31 13.29 -5.35
CA ILE A 405 2.39 13.37 -4.36
C ILE A 405 3.53 14.23 -4.93
N THR A 406 3.28 15.53 -5.03
CA THR A 406 4.32 16.56 -4.94
C THR A 406 4.75 16.77 -3.48
N GLU A 407 4.27 15.97 -2.51
CA GLU A 407 4.65 16.13 -1.11
C GLU A 407 6.13 15.79 -0.90
N LYS A 408 6.88 16.86 -0.74
CA LYS A 408 8.22 16.89 -0.14
C LYS A 408 8.16 16.22 1.23
N THR A 409 9.28 15.63 1.63
CA THR A 409 9.53 15.15 2.99
C THR A 409 8.95 16.13 4.01
N TRP A 410 8.08 15.67 4.91
CA TRP A 410 7.52 16.49 5.97
C TRP A 410 7.98 16.00 7.35
N THR A 411 8.05 16.93 8.30
CA THR A 411 8.34 16.65 9.71
C THR A 411 7.03 16.50 10.46
N TYR A 412 6.86 15.41 11.21
CA TYR A 412 5.63 15.15 11.99
C TYR A 412 5.83 15.12 13.51
N ASP A 413 7.06 14.91 14.01
CA ASP A 413 7.35 14.98 15.45
C ASP A 413 8.83 15.24 15.71
N ALA A 414 9.20 16.17 16.59
CA ALA A 414 10.58 16.36 17.09
C ALA A 414 11.73 16.16 16.06
N GLY A 415 11.52 16.57 14.80
CA GLY A 415 12.48 16.38 13.71
C GLY A 415 12.38 15.08 12.91
N LEU A 416 11.57 14.09 13.31
CA LEU A 416 11.24 12.88 12.54
C LEU A 416 10.51 13.22 11.25
N THR A 417 10.85 12.50 10.19
CA THR A 417 10.35 12.79 8.84
C THR A 417 9.72 11.59 8.15
N ALA A 418 8.76 11.84 7.26
CA ALA A 418 8.23 10.86 6.31
C ALA A 418 8.17 11.45 4.91
N ASN A 419 8.16 10.56 3.91
CA ASN A 419 8.05 10.91 2.52
C ASN A 419 7.23 9.85 1.77
N LEU A 420 6.02 10.21 1.34
CA LEU A 420 5.10 9.28 0.68
C LEU A 420 5.58 8.84 -0.71
N CYS A 421 6.41 9.62 -1.42
CA CYS A 421 6.95 9.24 -2.73
C CYS A 421 7.97 8.10 -2.59
N THR A 422 8.98 8.31 -1.74
CA THR A 422 10.04 7.33 -1.48
C THR A 422 9.55 6.16 -0.62
N GLY A 423 8.48 6.37 0.15
CA GLY A 423 7.98 5.43 1.15
C GLY A 423 8.85 5.33 2.39
N LYS A 424 9.81 6.23 2.62
CA LYS A 424 10.67 6.22 3.82
C LYS A 424 10.02 7.02 4.96
N TYR A 425 10.18 6.56 6.19
CA TYR A 425 9.78 7.28 7.41
C TYR A 425 10.75 7.00 8.57
N GLU A 426 10.81 7.92 9.54
CA GLU A 426 11.70 7.84 10.70
C GLU A 426 10.90 7.62 12.00
N PHE A 427 11.19 6.59 12.78
CA PHE A 427 10.45 6.32 14.01
C PHE A 427 11.39 6.15 15.20
N ASP A 428 10.90 6.55 16.38
CA ASP A 428 11.59 6.36 17.66
C ASP A 428 11.00 5.15 18.40
N ASP A 429 11.87 4.26 18.87
CA ASP A 429 11.53 3.03 19.61
C ASP A 429 11.61 3.22 21.14
N GLY A 430 12.16 4.32 21.66
CA GLY A 430 12.16 4.70 23.09
C GLY A 430 12.89 3.77 24.08
N GLU A 431 13.15 2.50 23.73
CA GLU A 431 13.77 1.46 24.58
C GLU A 431 15.02 0.86 23.91
N ASP A 432 16.19 1.47 24.12
CA ASP A 432 17.50 0.97 23.66
C ASP A 432 17.52 0.34 22.26
N GLY A 433 16.62 0.74 21.35
CA GLY A 433 16.37 0.16 20.02
C GLY A 433 16.28 -1.38 19.94
N ARG A 434 15.96 -2.08 21.04
CA ARG A 434 16.11 -3.56 21.11
C ARG A 434 15.14 -4.27 20.18
N VAL A 435 13.87 -3.90 20.20
CA VAL A 435 12.81 -4.52 19.38
C VAL A 435 13.12 -4.31 17.90
N SER A 436 13.40 -3.06 17.51
CA SER A 436 13.75 -2.70 16.13
C SER A 436 14.97 -3.48 15.60
N ARG A 437 16.04 -3.63 16.39
CA ARG A 437 17.22 -4.41 16.01
C ARG A 437 16.95 -5.91 15.87
N LEU A 438 16.12 -6.47 16.75
CA LEU A 438 15.72 -7.88 16.70
C LEU A 438 14.87 -8.16 15.44
N LEU A 439 13.88 -7.31 15.17
CA LEU A 439 13.03 -7.39 13.99
C LEU A 439 13.82 -7.20 12.69
N TRP A 440 14.79 -6.28 12.67
CA TRP A 440 15.70 -6.10 11.54
C TRP A 440 16.46 -7.39 11.22
N ARG A 441 17.12 -8.01 12.22
CA ARG A 441 17.87 -9.26 12.04
C ARG A 441 16.98 -10.37 11.47
N ALA A 442 15.80 -10.57 12.06
CA ALA A 442 14.83 -11.55 11.58
C ALA A 442 14.40 -11.28 10.13
N SER A 443 14.15 -10.01 9.78
CA SER A 443 13.74 -9.63 8.41
C SER A 443 14.81 -9.94 7.35
N GLN A 444 16.11 -9.83 7.69
CA GLN A 444 17.19 -10.11 6.74
C GLN A 444 17.21 -11.58 6.30
N HIS A 445 16.91 -12.51 7.22
CA HIS A 445 16.79 -13.94 6.89
C HIS A 445 15.63 -14.20 5.91
N VAL A 446 14.48 -13.55 6.13
CA VAL A 446 13.32 -13.65 5.22
C VAL A 446 13.63 -13.06 3.85
N LEU A 447 14.25 -11.89 3.81
CA LEU A 447 14.62 -11.22 2.57
C LEU A 447 15.67 -12.03 1.78
N ALA A 448 16.67 -12.61 2.45
CA ALA A 448 17.65 -13.49 1.81
C ALA A 448 17.00 -14.74 1.21
N ALA A 449 16.09 -15.40 1.94
CA ALA A 449 15.36 -16.56 1.46
C ALA A 449 14.42 -16.23 0.28
N SER A 450 13.77 -15.05 0.32
CA SER A 450 12.91 -14.59 -0.77
C SER A 450 13.70 -14.39 -2.09
N LYS A 451 14.95 -13.91 -2.01
CA LYS A 451 15.87 -13.81 -3.15
C LYS A 451 16.33 -15.18 -3.66
N SER A 452 16.57 -16.14 -2.76
CA SER A 452 17.01 -17.52 -3.08
C SER A 452 15.91 -18.35 -3.76
N SER A 453 14.64 -18.14 -3.43
CA SER A 453 13.49 -18.81 -4.07
C SER A 453 13.33 -18.51 -5.58
N SER A 454 14.18 -17.65 -6.15
CA SER A 454 14.30 -17.43 -7.60
C SER A 454 15.22 -18.43 -8.31
N ARG A 455 15.91 -19.35 -7.60
CA ARG A 455 16.90 -20.26 -8.20
C ARG A 455 16.66 -21.77 -8.04
N ASP A 456 15.86 -22.25 -7.09
CA ASP A 456 15.66 -23.70 -6.92
C ASP A 456 14.18 -24.09 -6.76
N PHE A 457 13.64 -24.77 -7.78
CA PHE A 457 12.36 -25.46 -7.71
C PHE A 457 12.57 -26.87 -7.12
N CYS A 458 12.12 -27.09 -5.89
CA CYS A 458 11.79 -28.45 -5.43
C CYS A 458 10.31 -28.55 -5.04
N LYS A 459 9.72 -29.69 -5.38
CA LYS A 459 8.28 -29.99 -5.39
C LYS A 459 7.75 -30.28 -3.97
N SER A 460 6.73 -29.55 -3.52
CA SER A 460 5.50 -30.07 -2.89
C SER A 460 4.58 -28.90 -2.47
N GLY A 461 3.27 -29.16 -2.36
CA GLY A 461 2.27 -28.17 -1.98
C GLY A 461 2.44 -27.69 -0.54
N ARG A 462 2.04 -26.42 -0.30
CA ARG A 462 2.43 -25.56 0.84
C ARG A 462 3.90 -25.16 0.77
N ALA A 463 4.15 -23.95 0.25
CA ALA A 463 5.44 -23.31 0.41
C ALA A 463 5.61 -22.91 1.89
N GLU A 464 5.94 -23.89 2.74
CA GLU A 464 6.59 -23.60 4.01
C GLU A 464 7.94 -22.97 3.69
N SER A 465 8.18 -21.79 4.25
CA SER A 465 9.52 -21.22 4.36
C SER A 465 10.48 -22.25 4.94
N SER A 466 11.78 -22.13 4.65
CA SER A 466 12.75 -23.05 5.26
C SER A 466 12.54 -23.03 6.79
N PRO A 467 12.57 -24.20 7.46
CA PRO A 467 12.29 -24.30 8.89
C PRO A 467 13.17 -23.34 9.72
N GLU A 468 14.38 -23.05 9.22
CA GLU A 468 15.35 -22.10 9.78
C GLU A 468 14.92 -20.63 9.70
N VAL A 469 14.27 -20.22 8.60
CA VAL A 469 13.76 -18.84 8.45
C VAL A 469 12.49 -18.65 9.28
N SER A 470 11.60 -19.65 9.26
CA SER A 470 10.40 -19.65 10.11
C SER A 470 10.76 -19.70 11.59
N SER A 471 11.76 -20.49 11.99
CA SER A 471 12.23 -20.52 13.38
C SER A 471 12.88 -19.20 13.80
N GLY A 472 13.69 -18.58 12.94
CA GLY A 472 14.29 -17.27 13.22
C GLY A 472 13.26 -16.15 13.42
N VAL A 473 12.22 -16.09 12.58
CA VAL A 473 11.11 -15.14 12.75
C VAL A 473 10.28 -15.47 13.98
N GLY A 474 9.94 -16.75 14.19
CA GLY A 474 9.18 -17.20 15.36
C GLY A 474 9.86 -16.84 16.68
N VAL A 475 11.18 -17.08 16.78
CA VAL A 475 11.97 -16.72 17.97
C VAL A 475 11.99 -15.21 18.20
N ALA A 476 12.14 -14.41 17.15
CA ALA A 476 12.13 -12.95 17.26
C ALA A 476 10.78 -12.43 17.77
N VAL A 477 9.67 -12.89 17.17
CA VAL A 477 8.31 -12.50 17.57
C VAL A 477 8.00 -12.97 18.99
N ALA A 478 8.32 -14.21 19.33
CA ALA A 478 8.15 -14.74 20.68
C ALA A 478 8.94 -13.94 21.71
N SER A 479 10.20 -13.57 21.43
CA SER A 479 11.02 -12.75 22.32
C SER A 479 10.49 -11.33 22.47
N VAL A 480 9.84 -10.77 21.45
CA VAL A 480 9.17 -9.46 21.55
C VAL A 480 7.90 -9.58 22.39
N LEU A 481 7.06 -10.59 22.13
CA LEU A 481 5.82 -10.76 22.90
C LEU A 481 6.08 -11.16 24.35
N SER A 482 7.13 -11.91 24.65
CA SER A 482 7.47 -12.29 26.03
C SER A 482 7.98 -11.12 26.89
N SER A 483 8.37 -9.98 26.31
CA SER A 483 8.71 -8.78 27.10
C SER A 483 7.46 -8.06 27.59
N VAL A 484 6.29 -8.43 27.08
CA VAL A 484 5.00 -7.87 27.47
C VAL A 484 4.57 -8.44 28.81
N LYS A 485 4.36 -7.58 29.81
CA LYS A 485 3.91 -8.01 31.14
C LYS A 485 2.53 -8.69 31.04
N GLY A 486 2.45 -9.90 31.57
CA GLY A 486 1.25 -10.75 31.57
C GLY A 486 1.15 -11.72 30.39
N PHE A 487 2.08 -11.64 29.43
CA PHE A 487 2.10 -12.50 28.25
C PHE A 487 2.97 -13.73 28.50
N ASP A 488 2.34 -14.88 28.75
CA ASP A 488 3.01 -16.12 29.16
C ASP A 488 3.01 -17.17 28.03
N LEU A 489 4.15 -17.38 27.37
CA LEU A 489 4.27 -18.35 26.28
C LEU A 489 4.09 -19.82 26.71
N THR A 490 3.97 -20.12 28.01
CA THR A 490 3.61 -21.48 28.48
C THR A 490 2.12 -21.79 28.36
N ASN A 491 1.28 -20.77 28.19
CA ASN A 491 -0.14 -20.94 27.91
C ASN A 491 -0.38 -21.08 26.40
N ASP A 492 -1.16 -22.10 26.02
CA ASP A 492 -1.47 -22.42 24.63
C ASP A 492 -2.08 -21.25 23.84
N ALA A 493 -2.89 -20.39 24.47
CA ALA A 493 -3.51 -19.25 23.81
C ALA A 493 -2.46 -18.21 23.36
N TYR A 494 -1.51 -17.90 24.24
CA TYR A 494 -0.41 -16.96 23.95
C TYR A 494 0.59 -17.56 22.95
N ALA A 495 0.89 -18.85 23.06
CA ALA A 495 1.78 -19.56 22.13
C ALA A 495 1.19 -19.65 20.71
N SER A 496 -0.09 -19.98 20.58
CA SER A 496 -0.80 -19.98 19.30
C SER A 496 -0.82 -18.58 18.68
N PHE A 497 -1.14 -17.56 19.49
CA PHE A 497 -1.14 -16.18 19.03
C PHE A 497 0.24 -15.72 18.52
N ALA A 498 1.31 -16.01 19.26
CA ALA A 498 2.66 -15.68 18.83
C ALA A 498 3.02 -16.34 17.48
N THR A 499 2.53 -17.56 17.26
CA THR A 499 2.69 -18.29 15.99
C THR A 499 1.96 -17.60 14.84
N ASP A 500 0.71 -17.19 15.05
CA ASP A 500 -0.09 -16.49 14.04
C ASP A 500 0.50 -15.11 13.70
N VAL A 501 0.95 -14.38 14.73
CA VAL A 501 1.68 -13.10 14.55
C VAL A 501 2.95 -13.32 13.74
N ALA A 502 3.74 -14.35 14.04
CA ALA A 502 4.96 -14.67 13.31
C ALA A 502 4.69 -14.99 11.84
N ALA A 503 3.67 -15.79 11.55
CA ALA A 503 3.27 -16.14 10.19
C ALA A 503 2.84 -14.90 9.38
N LEU A 504 2.01 -14.04 9.97
CA LEU A 504 1.56 -12.79 9.33
C LEU A 504 2.71 -11.79 9.16
N TYR A 505 3.54 -11.62 10.20
CA TYR A 505 4.70 -10.73 10.16
C TYR A 505 5.68 -11.15 9.05
N GLN A 506 5.95 -12.46 8.92
CA GLN A 506 6.78 -13.00 7.85
C GLN A 506 6.25 -12.65 6.46
N ARG A 507 4.93 -12.75 6.26
CA ARG A 507 4.28 -12.35 4.99
C ARG A 507 4.44 -10.85 4.72
N LEU A 508 4.31 -10.02 5.75
CA LEU A 508 4.43 -8.56 5.64
C LEU A 508 5.88 -8.08 5.35
N VAL A 509 6.90 -8.80 5.83
CA VAL A 509 8.31 -8.42 5.59
C VAL A 509 8.91 -9.03 4.31
N CYS A 510 8.28 -10.04 3.72
CA CYS A 510 8.84 -10.72 2.54
C CYS A 510 8.82 -9.86 1.26
N GLY A 511 8.08 -8.75 1.25
CA GLY A 511 7.98 -7.82 0.12
C GLY A 511 7.21 -8.34 -1.10
N LYS A 512 6.54 -9.49 -0.99
CA LYS A 512 5.72 -10.07 -2.09
C LYS A 512 4.32 -9.48 -2.18
N GLN A 513 3.76 -9.03 -1.05
CA GLN A 513 2.43 -8.45 -0.92
C GLN A 513 2.52 -7.21 -0.02
N THR A 514 1.61 -6.27 -0.23
CA THR A 514 1.39 -5.12 0.66
C THR A 514 0.63 -5.53 1.92
N ALA A 515 0.64 -4.67 2.93
CA ALA A 515 -0.13 -4.87 4.15
C ALA A 515 -1.65 -4.91 3.89
N LEU A 516 -2.15 -4.10 2.96
CA LEU A 516 -3.57 -4.12 2.54
C LEU A 516 -3.93 -5.42 1.81
N GLU A 517 -3.08 -5.93 0.93
CA GLU A 517 -3.32 -7.22 0.27
C GLU A 517 -3.29 -8.37 1.27
N THR A 518 -2.36 -8.32 2.22
CA THR A 518 -2.27 -9.28 3.33
C THR A 518 -3.55 -9.25 4.17
N LEU A 519 -4.07 -8.06 4.48
CA LEU A 519 -5.36 -7.91 5.16
C LEU A 519 -6.51 -8.49 4.34
N GLY A 520 -6.53 -8.21 3.04
CA GLY A 520 -7.51 -8.76 2.11
C GLY A 520 -7.50 -10.30 2.13
N ASP A 521 -6.33 -10.92 2.17
CA ASP A 521 -6.20 -12.38 2.34
C ASP A 521 -6.71 -12.86 3.71
N VAL A 522 -6.39 -12.13 4.78
CA VAL A 522 -6.88 -12.47 6.14
C VAL A 522 -8.40 -12.44 6.18
N LEU A 523 -9.04 -11.38 5.69
CA LEU A 523 -10.49 -11.27 5.62
C LEU A 523 -11.11 -12.32 4.69
N ARG A 524 -10.52 -12.56 3.50
CA ARG A 524 -10.96 -13.60 2.57
C ARG A 524 -10.90 -15.01 3.18
N ASN A 525 -9.89 -15.29 4.01
CA ASN A 525 -9.73 -16.59 4.65
C ASN A 525 -10.55 -16.70 5.96
N HIS A 526 -10.84 -15.58 6.62
CA HIS A 526 -11.68 -15.52 7.82
C HIS A 526 -13.17 -15.69 7.49
N HIS A 527 -13.60 -15.33 6.29
CA HIS A 527 -14.92 -15.66 5.75
C HIS A 527 -14.80 -16.80 4.72
N PRO A 528 -14.85 -18.09 5.12
CA PRO A 528 -14.71 -19.21 4.18
C PRO A 528 -15.90 -19.33 3.21
N SER A 529 -16.94 -18.51 3.36
CA SER A 529 -18.17 -18.58 2.56
C SER A 529 -18.89 -17.24 2.53
N GLU A 530 -18.61 -16.42 1.52
CA GLU A 530 -19.65 -15.60 0.89
C GLU A 530 -19.90 -16.18 -0.49
N TYR A 531 -20.73 -17.22 -0.54
CA TYR A 531 -21.38 -17.54 -1.79
C TYR A 531 -22.16 -16.32 -2.24
N LEU A 532 -22.00 -15.96 -3.51
CA LEU A 532 -22.80 -14.90 -4.11
C LEU A 532 -24.25 -15.37 -4.12
N THR A 533 -25.16 -14.57 -3.58
CA THR A 533 -26.55 -14.97 -3.32
C THR A 533 -27.52 -14.42 -4.37
N THR A 534 -27.14 -13.37 -5.09
CA THR A 534 -27.94 -12.78 -6.16
C THR A 534 -27.17 -12.68 -7.48
N LYS A 535 -27.90 -12.53 -8.59
CA LYS A 535 -27.29 -12.26 -9.90
C LYS A 535 -26.53 -10.94 -9.91
N ASP A 536 -27.07 -9.90 -9.26
CA ASP A 536 -26.43 -8.59 -9.19
C ASP A 536 -25.09 -8.66 -8.43
N ASP A 537 -25.01 -9.46 -7.36
CA ASP A 537 -23.75 -9.71 -6.65
C ASP A 537 -22.72 -10.37 -7.56
N VAL A 538 -23.15 -11.34 -8.38
CA VAL A 538 -22.29 -11.99 -9.38
C VAL A 538 -21.78 -10.98 -10.40
N VAL A 539 -22.67 -10.17 -10.97
CA VAL A 539 -22.31 -9.15 -11.97
C VAL A 539 -21.31 -8.16 -11.39
N ALA A 540 -21.61 -7.61 -10.21
CA ALA A 540 -20.76 -6.63 -9.54
C ALA A 540 -19.38 -7.22 -9.22
N PHE A 541 -19.34 -8.42 -8.64
CA PHE A 541 -18.10 -9.03 -8.22
C PHE A 541 -17.23 -9.53 -9.39
N VAL A 542 -17.82 -10.04 -10.47
CA VAL A 542 -17.06 -10.38 -11.68
C VAL A 542 -16.38 -9.13 -12.25
N ARG A 543 -17.11 -8.00 -12.33
CA ARG A 543 -16.54 -6.73 -12.79
C ARG A 543 -15.41 -6.25 -11.89
N GLU A 544 -15.60 -6.34 -10.57
CA GLU A 544 -14.57 -6.00 -9.58
C GLU A 544 -13.32 -6.88 -9.76
N ALA A 545 -13.48 -8.20 -9.83
CA ALA A 545 -12.39 -9.14 -10.00
C ALA A 545 -11.62 -8.93 -11.31
N VAL A 546 -12.33 -8.66 -12.41
CA VAL A 546 -11.72 -8.33 -13.71
C VAL A 546 -11.04 -6.96 -13.68
N ALA A 547 -11.52 -5.99 -12.91
CA ALA A 547 -10.84 -4.70 -12.77
C ALA A 547 -9.56 -4.80 -11.91
N SER A 548 -9.56 -5.65 -10.88
CA SER A 548 -8.46 -5.72 -9.91
C SER A 548 -7.38 -6.74 -10.22
N VAL A 549 -7.61 -7.70 -11.15
CA VAL A 549 -6.63 -8.76 -11.43
C VAL A 549 -5.31 -8.21 -11.97
N GLN A 550 -4.17 -8.73 -11.50
CA GLN A 550 -2.88 -8.43 -12.11
C GLN A 550 -2.64 -9.32 -13.34
N ILE A 551 -2.24 -8.70 -14.44
CA ILE A 551 -2.10 -9.35 -15.75
C ILE A 551 -0.69 -9.88 -15.97
N ILE A 552 -0.60 -11.02 -16.64
CA ILE A 552 0.64 -11.45 -17.30
C ILE A 552 0.47 -11.24 -18.80
N ASP A 553 1.17 -10.23 -19.32
CA ASP A 553 1.17 -9.98 -20.75
C ASP A 553 2.22 -10.86 -21.42
N MET A 554 1.78 -12.06 -21.78
CA MET A 554 2.69 -13.11 -22.19
C MET A 554 3.31 -12.90 -23.58
N HIS A 555 3.03 -11.80 -24.30
CA HIS A 555 3.70 -11.49 -25.56
C HIS A 555 3.61 -10.02 -25.97
N THR A 556 4.78 -9.37 -26.11
CA THR A 556 4.94 -7.97 -26.52
C THR A 556 6.19 -7.79 -27.39
N HIS A 557 6.34 -6.62 -27.99
CA HIS A 557 7.54 -6.13 -28.68
C HIS A 557 8.22 -4.99 -27.89
N LEU A 558 8.02 -4.96 -26.58
CA LEU A 558 8.57 -3.92 -25.71
C LEU A 558 9.96 -4.30 -25.19
N PHE A 559 10.71 -3.27 -24.80
CA PHE A 559 12.02 -3.40 -24.15
C PHE A 559 12.08 -2.44 -22.96
N PRO A 560 12.89 -2.75 -21.93
CA PRO A 560 13.11 -1.81 -20.83
C PRO A 560 13.91 -0.58 -21.30
N PRO A 561 13.88 0.53 -20.55
CA PRO A 561 14.58 1.77 -20.92
C PRO A 561 16.08 1.58 -21.15
N SER A 562 16.68 0.62 -20.46
CA SER A 562 18.10 0.27 -20.61
C SER A 562 18.50 -0.22 -22.02
N HIS A 563 17.53 -0.55 -22.88
CA HIS A 563 17.76 -0.93 -24.28
C HIS A 563 17.61 0.26 -25.26
N GLY A 564 17.52 1.49 -24.73
CA GLY A 564 17.58 2.72 -25.52
C GLY A 564 16.51 2.78 -26.61
N LYS A 565 16.96 2.90 -27.87
CA LYS A 565 16.07 3.09 -29.03
C LYS A 565 15.12 1.92 -29.31
N LEU A 566 15.39 0.74 -28.74
CA LEU A 566 14.49 -0.40 -28.86
C LEU A 566 13.21 -0.22 -28.01
N MET A 567 13.24 0.64 -26.99
CA MET A 567 12.04 1.00 -26.24
C MET A 567 11.31 2.16 -26.95
N LEU A 568 10.25 1.84 -27.69
CA LEU A 568 9.35 2.84 -28.27
C LEU A 568 8.31 3.28 -27.24
N TRP A 569 8.15 4.58 -27.06
CA TRP A 569 7.17 5.15 -26.15
C TRP A 569 6.85 6.61 -26.51
N GLY A 570 5.73 7.11 -25.99
CA GLY A 570 5.26 8.47 -26.16
C GLY A 570 4.32 8.67 -27.34
N ILE A 571 3.71 9.86 -27.38
CA ILE A 571 2.61 10.17 -28.32
C ILE A 571 2.99 10.05 -29.80
N ASN A 572 4.23 10.40 -30.17
CA ASN A 572 4.65 10.31 -31.57
C ASN A 572 4.78 8.87 -32.04
N GLU A 573 5.29 7.97 -31.18
CA GLU A 573 5.36 6.54 -31.47
C GLU A 573 3.95 5.93 -31.51
N LEU A 574 3.07 6.34 -30.60
CA LEU A 574 1.67 5.92 -30.62
C LEU A 574 0.96 6.29 -31.92
N LEU A 575 1.09 7.55 -32.36
CA LEU A 575 0.43 8.06 -33.57
C LEU A 575 1.04 7.51 -34.86
N THR A 576 2.29 7.07 -34.83
CA THR A 576 2.97 6.48 -36.00
C THR A 576 3.06 4.96 -35.92
N TYR A 577 2.29 4.35 -35.01
CA TYR A 577 2.08 2.92 -34.99
C TYR A 577 1.48 2.45 -36.31
N HIS A 578 2.00 1.34 -36.85
CA HIS A 578 1.69 0.86 -38.20
C HIS A 578 0.18 0.65 -38.50
N TYR A 579 -0.68 0.45 -37.50
CA TYR A 579 -2.14 0.42 -37.72
C TYR A 579 -2.67 1.79 -38.14
N LEU A 580 -2.26 2.84 -37.44
CA LEU A 580 -2.65 4.22 -37.76
C LEU A 580 -2.00 4.68 -39.06
N VAL A 581 -0.80 4.21 -39.37
CA VAL A 581 -0.17 4.46 -40.69
C VAL A 581 -0.98 3.80 -41.81
N ALA A 582 -1.43 2.55 -41.64
CA ALA A 582 -2.30 1.89 -42.61
C ALA A 582 -3.62 2.65 -42.81
N GLU A 583 -4.28 3.05 -41.72
CA GLU A 583 -5.53 3.84 -41.75
C GLU A 583 -5.34 5.22 -42.40
N PHE A 584 -4.21 5.88 -42.12
CA PHE A 584 -3.85 7.15 -42.72
C PHE A 584 -3.63 7.00 -44.23
N LEU A 585 -2.76 6.08 -44.66
CA LEU A 585 -2.44 5.88 -46.08
C LEU A 585 -3.64 5.39 -46.90
N GLN A 586 -4.59 4.71 -46.27
CA GLN A 586 -5.84 4.29 -46.92
C GLN A 586 -6.78 5.48 -47.23
N THR A 587 -6.66 6.58 -46.49
CA THR A 587 -7.64 7.69 -46.53
C THR A 587 -7.03 9.04 -46.90
N ALA A 588 -5.71 9.19 -46.84
CA ALA A 588 -4.96 10.38 -47.22
C ALA A 588 -4.63 10.38 -48.71
N LEU A 589 -4.48 11.57 -49.28
CA LEU A 589 -3.99 11.73 -50.67
C LEU A 589 -2.47 11.52 -50.76
N MET A 590 -1.77 11.65 -49.63
CA MET A 590 -0.32 11.50 -49.51
C MET A 590 0.12 10.07 -49.84
N GLN A 591 1.19 9.94 -50.61
CA GLN A 591 1.77 8.64 -50.95
C GLN A 591 2.67 8.12 -49.81
N ALA A 592 2.86 6.80 -49.76
CA ALA A 592 3.66 6.16 -48.71
C ALA A 592 5.12 6.65 -48.70
N GLU A 593 5.70 6.87 -49.88
CA GLU A 593 7.08 7.35 -50.04
C GLU A 593 7.24 8.78 -49.51
N GLU A 594 6.25 9.64 -49.74
CA GLU A 594 6.20 11.00 -49.21
C GLU A 594 6.08 10.97 -47.68
N PHE A 595 5.15 10.18 -47.14
CA PHE A 595 4.99 10.03 -45.69
C PHE A 595 6.25 9.50 -45.00
N ASN A 596 6.93 8.53 -45.62
CA ASN A 596 8.17 7.94 -45.10
C ASN A 596 9.36 8.91 -45.13
N SER A 597 9.32 9.97 -45.96
CA SER A 597 10.34 11.03 -45.97
C SER A 597 10.19 12.04 -44.82
N CYS A 598 9.01 12.09 -44.19
CA CYS A 598 8.76 12.97 -43.05
C CYS A 598 9.46 12.49 -41.77
N THR A 599 9.82 13.43 -40.90
CA THR A 599 10.28 13.10 -39.55
C THR A 599 9.15 12.47 -38.73
N LYS A 600 9.50 11.73 -37.67
CA LYS A 600 8.54 11.09 -36.77
C LYS A 600 7.50 12.06 -36.18
N GLU A 601 7.94 13.27 -35.83
CA GLU A 601 7.09 14.33 -35.29
C GLU A 601 6.13 14.88 -36.35
N GLN A 602 6.58 15.03 -37.60
CA GLN A 602 5.74 15.41 -38.74
C GLN A 602 4.71 14.33 -39.08
N GLN A 603 5.14 13.06 -39.13
CA GLN A 603 4.24 11.92 -39.34
C GLN A 603 3.13 11.89 -38.27
N ALA A 604 3.48 12.05 -37.00
CA ALA A 604 2.52 12.10 -35.91
C ALA A 604 1.53 13.27 -36.06
N GLY A 605 2.00 14.45 -36.46
CA GLY A 605 1.16 15.61 -36.73
C GLY A 605 0.17 15.38 -37.87
N LEU A 606 0.62 14.77 -38.97
CA LEU A 606 -0.22 14.41 -40.12
C LEU A 606 -1.30 13.40 -39.74
N VAL A 607 -0.93 12.34 -39.01
CA VAL A 607 -1.87 11.33 -38.54
C VAL A 607 -2.89 11.93 -37.57
N TRP A 608 -2.45 12.74 -36.61
CA TRP A 608 -3.34 13.42 -35.67
C TRP A 608 -4.36 14.30 -36.39
N GLN A 609 -3.89 15.17 -37.28
CA GLN A 609 -4.77 16.06 -38.03
C GLN A 609 -5.80 15.25 -38.83
N HIS A 610 -5.34 14.26 -39.60
CA HIS A 610 -6.20 13.56 -40.56
C HIS A 610 -7.15 12.54 -39.94
N LEU A 611 -6.72 11.80 -38.89
CA LEU A 611 -7.52 10.73 -38.27
C LEU A 611 -8.27 11.16 -37.00
N PHE A 612 -7.85 12.24 -36.32
CA PHE A 612 -8.46 12.68 -35.05
C PHE A 612 -9.16 14.04 -35.15
N VAL A 613 -8.73 14.92 -36.06
CA VAL A 613 -9.30 16.28 -36.21
C VAL A 613 -10.27 16.33 -37.38
N ASP A 614 -9.81 15.94 -38.57
CA ASP A 614 -10.56 15.97 -39.82
C ASP A 614 -11.59 14.83 -39.91
N ARG A 615 -11.39 13.78 -39.11
CA ARG A 615 -12.28 12.63 -38.95
C ARG A 615 -12.50 12.35 -37.48
N SER A 616 -13.64 11.76 -37.16
CA SER A 616 -13.88 11.24 -35.82
C SER A 616 -13.01 9.99 -35.58
N PRO A 617 -12.22 9.95 -34.49
CA PRO A 617 -11.27 8.86 -34.20
C PRO A 617 -11.98 7.60 -33.65
N VAL A 618 -12.87 7.00 -34.44
CA VAL A 618 -13.74 5.87 -34.01
C VAL A 618 -13.10 4.49 -34.17
N SER A 619 -12.02 4.36 -34.94
CA SER A 619 -11.31 3.08 -35.08
C SER A 619 -10.68 2.66 -33.76
N GLU A 620 -10.50 1.35 -33.55
CA GLU A 620 -9.96 0.82 -32.29
C GLU A 620 -8.54 1.34 -32.01
N ALA A 621 -7.70 1.50 -33.04
CA ALA A 621 -6.36 2.08 -32.89
C ALA A 621 -6.42 3.56 -32.50
N CYS A 622 -7.30 4.36 -33.12
CA CYS A 622 -7.47 5.77 -32.77
C CYS A 622 -8.05 5.94 -31.36
N ARG A 623 -9.11 5.19 -31.03
CA ARG A 623 -9.71 5.15 -29.70
C ARG A 623 -8.67 4.76 -28.65
N GLY A 624 -7.79 3.81 -28.96
CA GLY A 624 -6.70 3.39 -28.09
C GLY A 624 -5.79 4.55 -27.67
N VAL A 625 -5.39 5.41 -28.61
CA VAL A 625 -4.60 6.62 -28.30
C VAL A 625 -5.35 7.53 -27.32
N LEU A 626 -6.66 7.76 -27.54
CA LEU A 626 -7.47 8.62 -26.67
C LEU A 626 -7.63 8.02 -25.26
N THR A 627 -7.88 6.72 -25.16
CA THR A 627 -7.97 6.01 -23.87
C THR A 627 -6.66 6.11 -23.09
N THR A 628 -5.52 5.93 -23.76
CA THR A 628 -4.21 6.13 -23.12
C THR A 628 -4.08 7.56 -22.57
N LEU A 629 -4.40 8.58 -23.37
CA LEU A 629 -4.29 9.99 -22.94
C LEU A 629 -5.24 10.31 -21.78
N HIS A 630 -6.46 9.78 -21.80
CA HIS A 630 -7.43 9.89 -20.71
C HIS A 630 -6.88 9.32 -19.40
N LEU A 631 -6.39 8.08 -19.43
CA LEU A 631 -5.87 7.41 -18.23
C LEU A 631 -4.54 8.01 -17.72
N LEU A 632 -3.83 8.77 -18.56
CA LEU A 632 -2.70 9.62 -18.16
C LEU A 632 -3.11 10.98 -17.58
N GLY A 633 -4.41 11.31 -17.55
CA GLY A 633 -4.95 12.57 -17.02
C GLY A 633 -4.83 13.76 -17.98
N LEU A 634 -4.76 13.51 -19.29
CA LEU A 634 -4.54 14.54 -20.32
C LEU A 634 -5.83 15.01 -21.01
N ASP A 635 -7.00 14.74 -20.42
CA ASP A 635 -8.32 15.08 -20.99
C ASP A 635 -8.45 16.55 -21.41
N HIS A 636 -7.95 17.46 -20.58
CA HIS A 636 -7.98 18.89 -20.84
C HIS A 636 -7.13 19.31 -22.06
N LEU A 637 -6.11 18.53 -22.43
CA LEU A 637 -5.33 18.73 -23.66
C LEU A 637 -6.05 18.12 -24.87
N VAL A 638 -6.59 16.92 -24.70
CA VAL A 638 -7.35 16.20 -25.74
C VAL A 638 -8.60 16.98 -26.15
N ALA A 639 -9.34 17.55 -25.19
CA ALA A 639 -10.53 18.37 -25.46
C ALA A 639 -10.22 19.59 -26.34
N ARG A 640 -9.00 20.13 -26.25
CA ARG A 640 -8.51 21.24 -27.08
C ARG A 640 -7.79 20.77 -28.36
N ARG A 641 -7.65 19.45 -28.54
CA ARG A 641 -6.89 18.81 -29.62
C ARG A 641 -5.43 19.29 -29.71
N ASP A 642 -4.85 19.65 -28.57
CA ASP A 642 -3.53 20.30 -28.48
C ASP A 642 -2.39 19.28 -28.46
N LEU A 643 -2.03 18.76 -29.65
CA LEU A 643 -0.94 17.79 -29.81
C LEU A 643 0.40 18.35 -29.30
N SER A 644 0.66 19.64 -29.50
CA SER A 644 1.93 20.26 -29.10
C SER A 644 2.12 20.23 -27.58
N ALA A 645 1.07 20.56 -26.82
CA ALA A 645 1.10 20.44 -25.37
C ALA A 645 1.26 18.97 -24.91
N ILE A 646 0.61 18.02 -25.58
CA ILE A 646 0.76 16.58 -25.28
C ILE A 646 2.21 16.13 -25.51
N GLN A 647 2.80 16.48 -26.66
CA GLN A 647 4.20 16.20 -26.96
C GLN A 647 5.15 16.79 -25.90
N LYS A 648 4.89 18.03 -25.47
CA LYS A 648 5.67 18.68 -24.40
C LYS A 648 5.56 17.93 -23.08
N TRP A 649 4.37 17.44 -22.72
CA TRP A 649 4.16 16.63 -21.51
C TRP A 649 4.99 15.34 -21.54
N PHE A 650 4.97 14.62 -22.67
CA PHE A 650 5.76 13.40 -22.85
C PHE A 650 7.28 13.65 -22.77
N LYS A 651 7.77 14.73 -23.40
CA LYS A 651 9.19 15.13 -23.35
C LYS A 651 9.69 15.43 -21.92
N GLN A 652 8.80 15.68 -20.96
CA GLN A 652 9.13 15.95 -19.56
C GLN A 652 9.07 14.70 -18.65
N ARG A 653 8.84 13.50 -19.19
CA ARG A 653 8.79 12.27 -18.40
C ARG A 653 10.17 11.62 -18.29
N ASP A 654 10.46 11.06 -17.13
CA ASP A 654 11.56 10.10 -16.97
C ASP A 654 11.10 8.71 -17.45
N ALA A 655 11.93 8.02 -18.23
CA ALA A 655 11.51 6.77 -18.89
C ALA A 655 11.27 5.63 -17.88
N GLU A 656 12.00 5.61 -16.77
CA GLU A 656 11.96 4.55 -15.78
C GLU A 656 10.73 4.72 -14.89
N GLU A 657 10.48 5.95 -14.44
CA GLU A 657 9.22 6.31 -13.76
C GLU A 657 8.00 6.12 -14.68
N TYR A 658 8.16 6.35 -15.98
CA TYR A 658 7.08 6.17 -16.94
C TYR A 658 6.73 4.68 -17.14
N VAL A 659 7.71 3.78 -17.19
CA VAL A 659 7.45 2.32 -17.19
C VAL A 659 6.63 1.90 -15.97
N ASP A 660 7.03 2.33 -14.77
CA ASP A 660 6.27 2.05 -13.54
C ASP A 660 4.82 2.56 -13.68
N THR A 661 4.63 3.76 -14.24
CA THR A 661 3.32 4.36 -14.47
C THR A 661 2.46 3.53 -15.43
N VAL A 662 2.99 3.15 -16.59
CA VAL A 662 2.25 2.39 -17.61
C VAL A 662 1.89 1.00 -17.09
N PHE A 663 2.84 0.27 -16.47
CA PHE A 663 2.57 -1.06 -15.91
C PHE A 663 1.51 -1.01 -14.82
N ARG A 664 1.54 0.02 -13.98
CA ARG A 664 0.55 0.26 -12.93
C ARG A 664 -0.82 0.59 -13.50
N LEU A 665 -0.92 1.52 -14.46
CA LEU A 665 -2.20 1.88 -15.11
C LEU A 665 -2.83 0.71 -15.88
N ALA A 666 -2.01 -0.14 -16.51
CA ALA A 666 -2.49 -1.31 -17.20
C ALA A 666 -2.76 -2.52 -16.25
N GLY A 667 -2.23 -2.47 -15.02
CA GLY A 667 -2.38 -3.51 -14.01
C GLY A 667 -1.58 -4.78 -14.33
N LEU A 668 -0.34 -4.64 -14.80
CA LEU A 668 0.53 -5.78 -15.16
C LEU A 668 1.46 -6.20 -14.02
N LYS A 669 1.61 -7.52 -13.87
CA LYS A 669 2.67 -8.16 -13.09
C LYS A 669 4.00 -8.14 -13.86
N TYR A 670 3.98 -8.57 -15.12
CA TYR A 670 5.09 -8.49 -16.06
C TYR A 670 4.60 -8.66 -17.52
N ALA A 671 5.45 -8.26 -18.45
CA ALA A 671 5.30 -8.45 -19.89
C ALA A 671 6.47 -9.28 -20.44
N VAL A 672 6.21 -10.13 -21.43
CA VAL A 672 7.24 -10.91 -22.12
C VAL A 672 7.62 -10.21 -23.42
N MET A 673 8.89 -9.88 -23.57
CA MET A 673 9.50 -9.26 -24.74
C MET A 673 9.60 -10.25 -25.90
N THR A 674 9.92 -9.74 -27.09
CA THR A 674 10.26 -10.54 -28.27
C THR A 674 11.68 -10.22 -28.69
N ASN A 675 12.62 -11.14 -28.44
CA ASN A 675 14.05 -10.89 -28.65
C ASN A 675 14.57 -11.54 -29.92
N VAL A 676 15.00 -10.73 -30.89
CA VAL A 676 15.43 -11.13 -32.23
C VAL A 676 16.96 -11.13 -32.32
N LEU A 677 17.58 -12.15 -31.74
CA LEU A 677 19.04 -12.17 -31.55
C LEU A 677 19.84 -12.52 -32.82
N PHE A 678 19.14 -12.70 -33.94
CA PHE A 678 19.72 -12.75 -35.28
C PHE A 678 19.92 -11.34 -35.86
N GLU A 679 19.29 -10.31 -35.28
CA GLU A 679 19.50 -8.91 -35.65
C GLU A 679 20.73 -8.35 -34.93
N PRO A 680 21.76 -7.88 -35.66
CA PRO A 680 23.01 -7.43 -35.05
C PRO A 680 22.84 -6.27 -34.07
N GLU A 681 21.89 -5.35 -34.32
CA GLU A 681 21.62 -4.21 -33.43
C GLU A 681 21.10 -4.68 -32.08
N GLU A 682 20.10 -5.58 -32.06
CA GLU A 682 19.58 -6.11 -30.81
C GLU A 682 20.61 -7.01 -30.10
N ALA A 683 21.32 -7.87 -30.83
CA ALA A 683 22.31 -8.79 -30.25
C ALA A 683 23.41 -8.04 -29.45
N ARG A 684 23.81 -6.83 -29.87
CA ARG A 684 24.79 -6.00 -29.15
C ARG A 684 24.30 -5.55 -27.77
N HIS A 685 22.99 -5.35 -27.58
CA HIS A 685 22.45 -5.03 -26.26
C HIS A 685 22.58 -6.20 -25.26
N TRP A 686 22.75 -7.43 -25.75
CA TRP A 686 22.90 -8.61 -24.88
C TRP A 686 24.36 -9.03 -24.68
N LEU A 687 25.22 -8.77 -25.66
CA LEU A 687 26.64 -9.14 -25.63
C LEU A 687 27.54 -8.01 -25.14
N GLY A 688 27.08 -6.76 -25.19
CA GLY A 688 27.95 -5.60 -25.14
C GLY A 688 28.70 -5.40 -26.47
N ASP A 689 29.61 -4.44 -26.48
CA ASP A 689 30.47 -4.15 -27.64
C ASP A 689 31.95 -4.21 -27.21
N PRO A 690 32.67 -5.28 -27.60
CA PRO A 690 34.10 -5.41 -27.32
C PRO A 690 34.94 -4.32 -27.98
N ALA A 691 34.52 -3.79 -29.14
CA ALA A 691 35.25 -2.77 -29.88
C ALA A 691 35.21 -1.41 -29.16
N THR A 692 34.14 -1.14 -28.41
CA THR A 692 34.01 0.06 -27.56
C THR A 692 34.16 -0.23 -26.07
N THR A 693 34.56 -1.45 -25.69
CA THR A 693 34.68 -1.91 -24.29
C THR A 693 33.39 -1.74 -23.47
N THR A 694 32.23 -1.69 -24.13
CA THR A 694 30.93 -1.46 -23.50
C THR A 694 30.35 -2.78 -23.01
N SER A 695 30.10 -2.89 -21.70
CA SER A 695 29.39 -4.05 -21.13
C SER A 695 27.89 -3.99 -21.45
N PRO A 696 27.18 -5.13 -21.51
CA PRO A 696 25.73 -5.12 -21.71
C PRO A 696 25.03 -4.35 -20.57
N PRO A 697 23.98 -3.57 -20.88
CA PRO A 697 23.25 -2.80 -19.89
C PRO A 697 22.64 -3.70 -18.80
N ALA A 698 22.75 -3.27 -17.55
CA ALA A 698 22.00 -3.88 -16.46
C ALA A 698 20.51 -3.63 -16.66
N TRP A 699 19.70 -4.66 -16.44
CA TRP A 699 18.24 -4.55 -16.55
C TRP A 699 17.54 -5.48 -15.56
N SER A 700 16.31 -5.13 -15.21
CA SER A 700 15.52 -5.84 -14.20
C SER A 700 14.46 -6.74 -14.84
N ARG A 701 14.38 -7.99 -14.38
CA ARG A 701 13.31 -8.93 -14.75
C ARG A 701 11.98 -8.67 -14.02
N LYS A 702 11.89 -7.59 -13.22
CA LYS A 702 10.68 -7.21 -12.48
C LYS A 702 9.46 -7.11 -13.41
N TYR A 703 9.60 -6.36 -14.50
CA TYR A 703 8.51 -6.09 -15.44
C TYR A 703 8.68 -6.72 -16.81
N PHE A 704 9.91 -6.93 -17.24
CA PHE A 704 10.19 -7.49 -18.56
C PHE A 704 10.75 -8.90 -18.39
N ARG A 705 10.26 -9.85 -19.17
CA ARG A 705 10.85 -11.19 -19.30
C ARG A 705 11.19 -11.42 -20.77
N SER A 706 12.20 -12.21 -21.05
CA SER A 706 12.66 -12.41 -22.42
C SER A 706 11.96 -13.60 -23.09
N ALA A 707 11.87 -13.57 -24.42
CA ALA A 707 11.54 -14.73 -25.23
C ALA A 707 12.40 -14.72 -26.49
N LEU A 708 12.92 -15.89 -26.88
CA LEU A 708 13.86 -16.00 -27.99
C LEU A 708 13.10 -16.17 -29.31
N ARG A 709 13.06 -15.13 -30.14
CA ARG A 709 12.47 -15.21 -31.48
C ARG A 709 13.40 -15.96 -32.44
N VAL A 710 12.84 -16.95 -33.13
CA VAL A 710 13.55 -17.89 -34.00
C VAL A 710 12.86 -18.06 -35.36
N ASP A 711 12.20 -17.02 -35.87
CA ASP A 711 11.58 -17.02 -37.22
C ASP A 711 12.58 -17.49 -38.30
N GLN A 712 13.84 -17.03 -38.21
CA GLN A 712 14.93 -17.42 -39.12
C GLN A 712 15.16 -18.93 -39.16
N VAL A 713 14.98 -19.64 -38.04
CA VAL A 713 15.15 -21.09 -37.94
C VAL A 713 14.05 -21.80 -38.73
N LEU A 714 12.79 -21.36 -38.62
CA LEU A 714 11.67 -21.94 -39.37
C LEU A 714 11.73 -21.58 -40.86
N LEU A 715 12.29 -20.42 -41.21
CA LEU A 715 12.50 -19.99 -42.59
C LEU A 715 13.68 -20.72 -43.27
N GLY A 716 14.61 -21.30 -42.50
CA GLY A 716 15.89 -21.75 -43.05
C GLY A 716 16.75 -20.59 -43.56
N ASP A 717 16.64 -19.43 -42.92
CA ASP A 717 17.30 -18.19 -43.34
C ASP A 717 18.76 -18.16 -42.89
N TRP A 718 19.60 -18.87 -43.63
CA TRP A 718 21.04 -18.90 -43.38
C TRP A 718 21.74 -17.56 -43.57
N ALA A 719 21.16 -16.63 -44.33
CA ALA A 719 21.71 -15.29 -44.48
C ALA A 719 21.70 -14.51 -43.16
N SER A 720 20.67 -14.71 -42.33
CA SER A 720 20.63 -14.19 -40.96
C SER A 720 21.32 -15.08 -39.93
N ILE A 721 21.28 -16.41 -40.08
CA ILE A 721 21.86 -17.34 -39.09
C ILE A 721 23.39 -17.36 -39.13
N SER A 722 24.00 -17.41 -40.32
CA SER A 722 25.46 -17.55 -40.47
C SER A 722 26.25 -16.43 -39.77
N PRO A 723 25.91 -15.13 -39.91
CA PRO A 723 26.61 -14.07 -39.19
C PRO A 723 26.58 -14.25 -37.66
N THR A 724 25.47 -14.74 -37.10
CA THR A 724 25.37 -14.97 -35.65
C THR A 724 26.21 -16.17 -35.22
N LEU A 725 26.34 -17.21 -36.05
CA LEU A 725 27.25 -18.33 -35.81
C LEU A 725 28.72 -17.86 -35.79
N ASP A 726 29.09 -16.98 -36.72
CA ASP A 726 30.45 -16.45 -36.84
C ASP A 726 30.87 -15.66 -35.60
N VAL A 727 29.96 -14.87 -35.01
CA VAL A 727 30.18 -14.14 -33.74
C VAL A 727 30.65 -15.09 -32.63
N PHE A 728 30.11 -16.30 -32.57
CA PHE A 728 30.48 -17.31 -31.58
C PHE A 728 31.47 -18.35 -32.09
N LYS A 729 31.99 -18.20 -33.31
CA LYS A 729 32.90 -19.14 -33.98
C LYS A 729 32.35 -20.57 -34.04
N LEU A 730 31.06 -20.69 -34.37
CA LEU A 730 30.34 -21.96 -34.44
C LEU A 730 30.25 -22.47 -35.90
N PRO A 731 30.21 -23.79 -36.14
CA PRO A 731 30.13 -24.34 -37.49
C PRO A 731 28.77 -24.04 -38.14
N HIS A 732 28.73 -23.88 -39.47
CA HIS A 732 27.49 -23.66 -40.23
C HIS A 732 26.75 -24.98 -40.49
N THR A 733 26.31 -25.63 -39.40
CA THR A 733 25.67 -26.94 -39.40
C THR A 733 24.53 -26.99 -38.37
N LEU A 734 23.71 -28.05 -38.40
CA LEU A 734 22.68 -28.30 -37.38
C LEU A 734 23.24 -28.24 -35.95
N VAL A 735 24.45 -28.79 -35.74
CA VAL A 735 25.14 -28.77 -34.45
C VAL A 735 25.51 -27.34 -34.03
N GLY A 736 26.00 -26.53 -34.96
CA GLY A 736 26.32 -25.14 -34.68
C GLY A 736 25.10 -24.31 -34.31
N VAL A 737 23.98 -24.47 -35.03
CA VAL A 737 22.72 -23.80 -34.69
C VAL A 737 22.22 -24.24 -33.31
N ARG A 738 22.32 -25.54 -32.96
CA ARG A 738 21.98 -26.03 -31.61
C ARG A 738 22.82 -25.34 -30.53
N LEU A 739 24.13 -25.22 -30.75
CA LEU A 739 25.04 -24.55 -29.81
C LEU A 739 24.76 -23.05 -29.70
N LEU A 740 24.43 -22.40 -30.81
CA LEU A 740 24.05 -20.99 -30.85
C LEU A 740 22.81 -20.73 -29.98
N LEU A 741 21.74 -21.51 -30.18
CA LEU A 741 20.52 -21.38 -29.39
C LEU A 741 20.77 -21.67 -27.90
N LYS A 742 21.62 -22.65 -27.56
CA LYS A 742 22.03 -22.90 -26.17
C LYS A 742 22.72 -21.69 -25.55
N LYS A 743 23.66 -21.05 -26.26
CA LYS A 743 24.32 -19.82 -25.78
C LYS A 743 23.30 -18.70 -25.52
N TRP A 744 22.37 -18.49 -26.43
CA TRP A 744 21.34 -17.47 -26.24
C TRP A 744 20.41 -17.77 -25.07
N ILE A 745 20.03 -19.03 -24.85
CA ILE A 745 19.28 -19.44 -23.66
C ILE A 745 20.01 -19.03 -22.38
N ASP A 746 21.32 -19.29 -22.31
CA ASP A 746 22.11 -18.98 -21.13
C ASP A 746 22.24 -17.46 -20.89
N ILE A 747 22.33 -16.67 -21.96
CA ILE A 747 22.45 -15.20 -21.91
C ILE A 747 21.13 -14.54 -21.53
N ILE A 748 20.06 -14.79 -22.29
CA ILE A 748 18.81 -14.02 -22.14
C ILE A 748 17.82 -14.68 -21.18
N LYS A 749 17.96 -15.98 -20.89
CA LYS A 749 17.06 -16.78 -20.04
C LYS A 749 15.59 -16.63 -20.47
N PRO A 750 15.25 -17.09 -21.69
CA PRO A 750 13.94 -16.87 -22.26
C PRO A 750 12.87 -17.71 -21.55
N GLU A 751 11.64 -17.21 -21.49
CA GLU A 751 10.49 -17.98 -21.00
C GLU A 751 10.09 -19.06 -22.02
N TYR A 752 10.20 -18.75 -23.32
CA TYR A 752 9.89 -19.65 -24.43
C TYR A 752 10.67 -19.24 -25.70
N PHE A 753 10.74 -20.16 -26.68
CA PHE A 753 11.05 -19.81 -28.07
C PHE A 753 9.81 -19.26 -28.77
N MET A 754 9.96 -18.34 -29.72
CA MET A 754 8.85 -17.79 -30.49
C MET A 754 9.14 -17.81 -31.98
N ALA A 755 8.19 -18.23 -32.80
CA ALA A 755 8.29 -18.12 -34.24
C ALA A 755 6.96 -17.75 -34.90
N SER A 756 7.00 -16.87 -35.88
CA SER A 756 5.91 -16.73 -36.85
C SER A 756 6.03 -17.86 -37.88
N VAL A 757 4.99 -18.66 -38.05
CA VAL A 757 5.01 -19.79 -38.99
C VAL A 757 4.87 -19.26 -40.41
N PRO A 758 5.82 -19.52 -41.32
CA PRO A 758 5.73 -19.08 -42.71
C PRO A 758 4.52 -19.70 -43.40
N ILE A 759 3.82 -18.92 -44.25
CA ILE A 759 2.69 -19.42 -45.04
C ILE A 759 2.99 -20.67 -45.88
N PRO A 760 4.16 -20.80 -46.55
CA PRO A 760 4.49 -22.00 -47.31
C PRO A 760 5.07 -23.14 -46.45
N PHE A 761 5.12 -22.99 -45.12
CA PHE A 761 5.67 -24.03 -44.26
C PHE A 761 4.74 -25.26 -44.23
N GLU A 762 5.30 -26.42 -44.55
CA GLU A 762 4.61 -27.70 -44.47
C GLU A 762 5.34 -28.63 -43.50
N TYR A 763 4.57 -29.36 -42.69
CA TYR A 763 5.13 -30.41 -41.85
C TYR A 763 5.53 -31.60 -42.73
N PRO A 764 6.79 -32.09 -42.67
CA PRO A 764 7.27 -33.16 -43.58
C PRO A 764 6.44 -34.44 -43.49
N GLU A 765 6.23 -35.12 -44.62
CA GLU A 765 5.56 -36.42 -44.63
C GLU A 765 6.38 -37.49 -43.90
N GLU A 766 5.69 -38.42 -43.23
CA GLU A 766 6.32 -39.64 -42.70
C GLU A 766 6.91 -40.41 -43.90
N ASN A 767 8.24 -40.53 -43.96
CA ASN A 767 9.06 -41.10 -45.05
C ASN A 767 9.65 -40.11 -46.08
N ALA A 768 9.56 -38.80 -45.88
CA ALA A 768 10.39 -37.87 -46.66
C ALA A 768 11.87 -38.14 -46.35
N SER A 769 12.61 -38.69 -47.32
CA SER A 769 14.06 -38.86 -47.21
C SER A 769 14.68 -37.50 -46.86
N ALA A 770 15.46 -37.45 -45.77
CA ALA A 770 16.32 -36.30 -45.48
C ALA A 770 17.06 -35.96 -46.78
N SER A 771 16.96 -34.71 -47.24
CA SER A 771 17.58 -34.23 -48.47
C SER A 771 19.06 -34.58 -48.46
N ALA A 772 19.40 -35.71 -49.08
CA ALA A 772 20.73 -36.26 -49.16
C ALA A 772 21.44 -35.61 -50.36
N GLY A 773 21.85 -34.35 -50.17
CA GLY A 773 22.90 -33.70 -50.95
C GLY A 773 23.98 -33.24 -49.98
N THR A 774 25.18 -33.81 -50.05
CA THR A 774 26.26 -33.60 -49.08
C THR A 774 26.84 -32.16 -49.01
N ASN A 775 26.26 -31.20 -49.73
CA ASN A 775 26.69 -29.80 -49.79
C ASN A 775 25.56 -28.75 -49.63
N GLU A 776 24.32 -29.13 -49.33
CA GLU A 776 23.22 -28.17 -49.14
C GLU A 776 23.01 -27.84 -47.65
N LEU A 777 22.75 -26.56 -47.35
CA LEU A 777 22.46 -26.11 -45.99
C LEU A 777 21.07 -26.59 -45.55
N PRO A 778 20.88 -27.00 -44.28
CA PRO A 778 19.61 -27.53 -43.79
C PRO A 778 18.43 -26.56 -43.97
N ASN A 779 17.29 -27.08 -44.41
CA ASN A 779 16.07 -26.27 -44.55
C ASN A 779 15.37 -26.04 -43.19
N GLY A 780 14.33 -25.19 -43.18
CA GLY A 780 13.61 -24.85 -41.96
C GLY A 780 12.92 -26.02 -41.25
N ALA A 781 12.45 -27.03 -41.99
CA ALA A 781 11.87 -28.24 -41.42
C ALA A 781 12.94 -29.10 -40.72
N GLU A 782 14.12 -29.25 -41.32
CA GLU A 782 15.25 -29.96 -40.70
C GLU A 782 15.73 -29.24 -39.43
N LEU A 783 15.83 -27.91 -39.46
CA LEU A 783 16.18 -27.10 -38.29
C LEU A 783 15.12 -27.21 -37.17
N LEU A 784 13.83 -27.21 -37.51
CA LEU A 784 12.77 -27.42 -36.53
C LEU A 784 12.85 -28.81 -35.88
N LEU A 785 12.90 -29.86 -36.70
CA LEU A 785 12.82 -31.26 -36.26
C LEU A 785 14.09 -31.74 -35.56
N GLN A 786 15.26 -31.34 -36.05
CA GLN A 786 16.54 -31.86 -35.55
C GLN A 786 17.22 -30.92 -34.54
N VAL A 787 16.86 -29.63 -34.51
CA VAL A 787 17.47 -28.66 -33.59
C VAL A 787 16.46 -28.14 -32.57
N LEU A 788 15.42 -27.43 -33.01
CA LEU A 788 14.56 -26.65 -32.13
C LEU A 788 13.71 -27.54 -31.21
N LEU A 789 13.02 -28.55 -31.76
CA LEU A 789 12.16 -29.45 -30.99
C LEU A 789 12.95 -30.29 -29.95
N PRO A 790 14.07 -30.95 -30.30
CA PRO A 790 14.87 -31.67 -29.31
C PRO A 790 15.51 -30.75 -28.26
N LEU A 791 15.80 -29.49 -28.61
CA LEU A 791 16.34 -28.51 -27.65
C LEU A 791 15.24 -28.00 -26.70
N ALA A 792 14.04 -27.74 -27.22
CA ALA A 792 12.86 -27.36 -26.44
C ALA A 792 12.51 -28.44 -25.41
N GLU A 793 12.55 -29.72 -25.79
CA GLU A 793 12.38 -30.84 -24.87
C GLU A 793 13.50 -30.91 -23.82
N GLU A 794 14.77 -30.89 -24.24
CA GLU A 794 15.94 -30.95 -23.33
C GLU A 794 15.89 -29.84 -22.26
N LYS A 795 15.57 -28.61 -22.69
CA LYS A 795 15.58 -27.42 -21.84
C LYS A 795 14.24 -27.13 -21.17
N LYS A 796 13.21 -27.94 -21.45
CA LYS A 796 11.82 -27.73 -20.99
C LYS A 796 11.28 -26.35 -21.35
N LEU A 797 11.75 -25.79 -22.46
CA LEU A 797 11.34 -24.49 -22.98
C LEU A 797 10.22 -24.67 -24.00
N PRO A 798 9.05 -24.04 -23.83
CA PRO A 798 7.98 -24.11 -24.82
C PRO A 798 8.35 -23.42 -26.14
N ILE A 799 7.59 -23.74 -27.18
CA ILE A 799 7.65 -23.08 -28.49
C ILE A 799 6.33 -22.36 -28.74
N ALA A 800 6.37 -21.03 -28.82
CA ALA A 800 5.27 -20.17 -29.22
C ALA A 800 5.20 -20.02 -30.73
N LEU A 801 4.09 -20.42 -31.33
CA LEU A 801 3.87 -20.40 -32.78
C LEU A 801 2.73 -19.42 -33.11
N LYS A 802 3.02 -18.45 -33.98
CA LYS A 802 2.04 -17.48 -34.48
C LYS A 802 1.73 -17.77 -35.96
N PHE A 803 0.47 -18.06 -36.30
CA PHE A 803 0.05 -18.55 -37.62
C PHE A 803 -0.72 -17.51 -38.45
N ASP A 804 -0.75 -17.71 -39.77
CA ASP A 804 -1.57 -16.98 -40.76
C ASP A 804 -1.08 -15.58 -41.20
N SER A 805 0.10 -15.12 -40.77
CA SER A 805 0.62 -13.82 -41.24
C SER A 805 1.28 -13.90 -42.62
N VAL A 806 0.89 -13.01 -43.54
CA VAL A 806 1.52 -12.83 -44.85
C VAL A 806 2.41 -11.60 -44.82
N ARG A 807 3.69 -11.74 -45.18
CA ARG A 807 4.67 -10.66 -45.09
C ARG A 807 5.45 -10.48 -46.40
N PRO A 808 5.21 -9.41 -47.18
CA PRO A 808 4.07 -8.48 -47.14
C PRO A 808 2.97 -8.85 -48.15
N ILE A 809 1.75 -8.32 -47.96
CA ILE A 809 0.73 -8.22 -49.03
C ILE A 809 0.97 -6.96 -49.87
N ASN A 810 1.35 -5.85 -49.24
CA ASN A 810 1.70 -4.59 -49.90
C ASN A 810 3.07 -4.08 -49.41
N ALA A 811 4.15 -4.43 -50.11
CA ALA A 811 5.51 -4.06 -49.70
C ALA A 811 5.74 -2.55 -49.55
N ARG A 812 4.99 -1.70 -50.28
CA ARG A 812 5.15 -0.23 -50.21
C ARG A 812 4.82 0.34 -48.82
N TYR A 813 4.00 -0.37 -48.05
CA TYR A 813 3.56 0.08 -46.71
C TYR A 813 4.50 -0.41 -45.60
N GLY A 814 5.60 -1.10 -45.94
CA GLY A 814 6.49 -1.71 -44.96
C GLY A 814 5.71 -2.65 -44.03
N VAL A 815 5.90 -2.51 -42.71
CA VAL A 815 5.21 -3.33 -41.70
C VAL A 815 3.69 -3.17 -41.74
N ALA A 816 3.18 -2.00 -42.15
CA ALA A 816 1.74 -1.76 -42.32
C ALA A 816 1.15 -2.51 -43.54
N GLY A 817 2.01 -3.10 -44.39
CA GLY A 817 1.62 -3.88 -45.56
C GLY A 817 1.50 -5.38 -45.33
N ASP A 818 1.77 -5.86 -44.12
CA ASP A 818 1.56 -7.25 -43.72
C ASP A 818 0.06 -7.55 -43.61
N GLY A 819 -0.34 -8.77 -43.93
CA GLY A 819 -1.75 -9.18 -43.92
C GLY A 819 -1.98 -10.58 -43.39
N VAL A 820 -3.13 -11.15 -43.74
CA VAL A 820 -3.60 -12.43 -43.20
C VAL A 820 -3.96 -13.40 -44.33
N LYS A 821 -3.57 -14.67 -44.17
CA LYS A 821 -4.02 -15.79 -45.01
C LYS A 821 -4.17 -17.04 -44.13
N PRO A 822 -5.36 -17.68 -44.08
CA PRO A 822 -5.58 -18.89 -43.29
C PRO A 822 -4.53 -19.97 -43.59
N SER A 823 -3.95 -20.55 -42.54
CA SER A 823 -3.03 -21.69 -42.63
C SER A 823 -3.72 -23.00 -42.24
N ASN A 824 -3.06 -24.12 -42.52
CA ASN A 824 -3.56 -25.45 -42.17
C ASN A 824 -3.24 -25.76 -40.70
N VAL A 825 -4.28 -25.89 -39.87
CA VAL A 825 -4.15 -26.21 -38.43
C VAL A 825 -3.53 -27.59 -38.19
N ASP A 826 -3.58 -28.49 -39.18
CA ASP A 826 -2.99 -29.84 -39.12
C ASP A 826 -1.48 -29.81 -38.83
N VAL A 827 -0.77 -28.75 -39.22
CA VAL A 827 0.65 -28.56 -38.87
C VAL A 827 0.84 -28.55 -37.35
N LEU A 828 0.01 -27.79 -36.63
CA LEU A 828 0.05 -27.72 -35.16
C LEU A 828 -0.39 -29.04 -34.53
N ILE A 829 -1.42 -29.70 -35.09
CA ILE A 829 -1.91 -31.00 -34.63
C ILE A 829 -0.80 -32.06 -34.72
N LYS A 830 -0.10 -32.13 -35.86
CA LYS A 830 1.04 -33.03 -36.07
C LYS A 830 2.17 -32.75 -35.08
N LEU A 831 2.51 -31.49 -34.84
CA LEU A 831 3.53 -31.10 -33.85
C LEU A 831 3.13 -31.56 -32.43
N CYS A 832 1.90 -31.28 -32.01
CA CYS A 832 1.44 -31.67 -30.68
C CYS A 832 1.39 -33.20 -30.51
N ARG A 833 0.94 -33.93 -31.54
CA ARG A 833 0.85 -35.40 -31.55
C ARG A 833 2.21 -36.08 -31.53
N ASN A 834 3.13 -35.61 -32.36
CA ASN A 834 4.43 -36.26 -32.57
C ASN A 834 5.46 -35.87 -31.50
N PHE A 835 5.29 -34.74 -30.83
CA PHE A 835 6.18 -34.25 -29.77
C PHE A 835 5.40 -34.01 -28.46
N PRO A 836 4.85 -35.07 -27.82
CA PRO A 836 3.99 -34.93 -26.65
C PRO A 836 4.70 -34.36 -25.42
N LYS A 837 6.05 -34.42 -25.40
CA LYS A 837 6.88 -33.86 -24.32
C LYS A 837 7.24 -32.38 -24.53
N VAL A 838 7.04 -31.85 -25.73
CA VAL A 838 7.24 -30.43 -26.04
C VAL A 838 5.94 -29.68 -25.81
N LYS A 839 6.05 -28.53 -25.15
CA LYS A 839 4.93 -27.61 -24.92
C LYS A 839 4.84 -26.58 -26.05
N PHE A 840 3.63 -26.37 -26.55
CA PHE A 840 3.33 -25.40 -27.59
C PHE A 840 2.42 -24.31 -27.06
N LEU A 841 2.80 -23.05 -27.28
CA LEU A 841 1.91 -21.91 -27.15
C LEU A 841 1.46 -21.54 -28.56
N ALA A 842 0.18 -21.28 -28.80
CA ALA A 842 -0.27 -20.93 -30.15
C ALA A 842 -1.26 -19.76 -30.18
N THR A 843 -1.13 -18.96 -31.22
CA THR A 843 -2.11 -17.93 -31.59
C THR A 843 -2.24 -17.85 -33.11
N PHE A 844 -3.47 -17.62 -33.59
CA PHE A 844 -3.81 -17.58 -35.02
C PHE A 844 -4.30 -16.17 -35.36
N LEU A 845 -3.89 -15.64 -36.51
CA LEU A 845 -4.30 -14.32 -36.98
C LEU A 845 -5.63 -14.35 -37.74
N SER A 846 -5.91 -15.47 -38.39
CA SER A 846 -7.13 -15.68 -39.16
C SER A 846 -8.32 -15.94 -38.24
N ARG A 847 -9.41 -15.19 -38.42
CA ARG A 847 -10.68 -15.42 -37.69
C ARG A 847 -11.25 -16.82 -37.97
N VAL A 848 -11.12 -17.33 -39.20
CA VAL A 848 -11.74 -18.62 -39.59
C VAL A 848 -11.06 -19.84 -38.96
N ASN A 849 -9.79 -19.74 -38.57
CA ASN A 849 -9.07 -20.84 -37.93
C ASN A 849 -9.37 -20.98 -36.42
N GLN A 850 -10.00 -19.97 -35.80
CA GLN A 850 -10.11 -19.87 -34.34
C GLN A 850 -10.91 -21.02 -33.72
N HIS A 851 -11.98 -21.46 -34.38
CA HIS A 851 -12.78 -22.59 -33.89
C HIS A 851 -12.00 -23.90 -33.93
N GLU A 852 -11.42 -24.23 -35.08
CA GLU A 852 -10.65 -25.47 -35.27
C GLU A 852 -9.48 -25.57 -34.30
N VAL A 853 -8.70 -24.49 -34.11
CA VAL A 853 -7.58 -24.49 -33.17
C VAL A 853 -8.04 -24.61 -31.71
N THR A 854 -9.20 -24.04 -31.36
CA THR A 854 -9.79 -24.19 -30.02
C THR A 854 -10.16 -25.66 -29.75
N VAL A 855 -10.72 -26.35 -30.75
CA VAL A 855 -10.97 -27.79 -30.67
C VAL A 855 -9.66 -28.58 -30.56
N ALA A 856 -8.62 -28.21 -31.31
CA ALA A 856 -7.30 -28.85 -31.20
C ALA A 856 -6.71 -28.71 -29.79
N ALA A 857 -6.79 -27.52 -29.17
CA ALA A 857 -6.32 -27.29 -27.81
C ALA A 857 -7.07 -28.14 -26.76
N ASN A 858 -8.35 -28.44 -26.99
CA ASN A 858 -9.11 -29.37 -26.14
C ASN A 858 -8.55 -30.81 -26.21
N LYS A 859 -7.89 -31.20 -27.31
CA LYS A 859 -7.35 -32.57 -27.49
C LYS A 859 -5.92 -32.72 -27.00
N PHE A 860 -5.14 -31.64 -26.96
CA PHE A 860 -3.71 -31.71 -26.69
C PHE A 860 -3.33 -31.01 -25.39
N ARG A 861 -3.01 -31.80 -24.36
CA ARG A 861 -2.56 -31.29 -23.06
C ARG A 861 -1.25 -30.49 -23.11
N ASN A 862 -0.51 -30.58 -24.22
CA ASN A 862 0.73 -29.87 -24.50
C ASN A 862 0.53 -28.63 -25.39
N LEU A 863 -0.72 -28.22 -25.63
CA LEU A 863 -1.07 -27.02 -26.38
C LEU A 863 -1.80 -26.02 -25.48
N HIS A 864 -1.34 -24.76 -25.45
CA HIS A 864 -1.99 -23.66 -24.75
C HIS A 864 -2.27 -22.52 -25.74
N LEU A 865 -3.54 -22.14 -25.86
CA LEU A 865 -3.91 -20.99 -26.69
C LEU A 865 -3.77 -19.70 -25.90
N TYR A 866 -3.33 -18.67 -26.59
CA TYR A 866 -3.27 -17.33 -26.01
C TYR A 866 -3.67 -16.26 -27.01
N GLY A 867 -4.35 -15.23 -26.50
CA GLY A 867 -4.47 -13.98 -27.24
C GLY A 867 -5.52 -13.91 -28.33
N CYS A 868 -5.81 -12.67 -28.71
CA CYS A 868 -6.47 -12.30 -29.95
C CYS A 868 -5.44 -11.50 -30.77
N TRP A 869 -4.68 -12.19 -31.63
CA TRP A 869 -3.52 -11.60 -32.28
C TRP A 869 -3.88 -10.61 -33.38
N TRP A 870 -3.28 -9.42 -33.34
CA TRP A 870 -3.26 -8.41 -34.41
C TRP A 870 -4.64 -8.08 -35.00
N TYR A 871 -4.99 -8.59 -36.18
CA TYR A 871 -6.30 -8.33 -36.81
C TYR A 871 -7.47 -8.93 -36.02
N CYS A 872 -7.22 -9.93 -35.17
CA CYS A 872 -8.19 -10.42 -34.19
C CYS A 872 -8.30 -9.53 -32.93
N ASN A 873 -7.41 -8.55 -32.75
CA ASN A 873 -7.40 -7.65 -31.58
C ASN A 873 -8.38 -6.48 -31.75
N ASN A 874 -9.63 -6.80 -32.07
CA ASN A 874 -10.74 -5.86 -32.21
C ASN A 874 -11.90 -6.31 -31.31
N PRO A 875 -12.65 -5.40 -30.64
CA PRO A 875 -13.63 -5.76 -29.62
C PRO A 875 -14.64 -6.84 -30.04
N SER A 876 -15.16 -6.79 -31.26
CA SER A 876 -16.11 -7.78 -31.78
C SER A 876 -15.51 -9.19 -31.89
N ILE A 877 -14.25 -9.29 -32.30
CA ILE A 877 -13.54 -10.58 -32.46
C ILE A 877 -13.05 -11.07 -31.10
N ILE A 878 -12.56 -10.18 -30.23
CA ILE A 878 -12.18 -10.54 -28.85
C ILE A 878 -13.37 -11.15 -28.11
N GLU A 879 -14.56 -10.54 -28.24
CA GLU A 879 -15.80 -11.05 -27.63
C GLU A 879 -16.13 -12.47 -28.12
N GLU A 880 -16.13 -12.69 -29.43
CA GLU A 880 -16.41 -13.98 -30.06
C GLU A 880 -15.40 -15.07 -29.64
N LEU A 881 -14.11 -14.78 -29.74
CA LEU A 881 -13.03 -15.74 -29.45
C LEU A 881 -13.01 -16.11 -27.96
N THR A 882 -13.15 -15.12 -27.08
CA THR A 882 -13.14 -15.36 -25.63
C THR A 882 -14.31 -16.24 -25.22
N ARG A 883 -15.51 -15.97 -25.74
CA ARG A 883 -16.72 -16.75 -25.49
C ARG A 883 -16.56 -18.19 -25.95
N MET A 884 -16.22 -18.40 -27.22
CA MET A 884 -16.02 -19.74 -27.79
C MET A 884 -14.95 -20.55 -27.03
N ARG A 885 -13.84 -19.91 -26.64
CA ARG A 885 -12.78 -20.59 -25.88
C ARG A 885 -13.22 -20.95 -24.47
N ILE A 886 -13.98 -20.10 -23.77
CA ILE A 886 -14.54 -20.46 -22.46
C ILE A 886 -15.52 -21.64 -22.59
N GLU A 887 -16.38 -21.62 -23.61
CA GLU A 887 -17.37 -22.68 -23.84
C GLU A 887 -16.72 -24.06 -24.09
N ILE A 888 -15.54 -24.10 -24.74
CA ILE A 888 -14.84 -25.36 -25.10
C ILE A 888 -13.74 -25.75 -24.09
N LEU A 889 -13.03 -24.78 -23.52
CA LEU A 889 -11.82 -24.99 -22.73
C LEU A 889 -11.98 -24.59 -21.25
N GLY A 890 -13.10 -24.00 -20.85
CA GLY A 890 -13.24 -23.37 -19.54
C GLY A 890 -12.18 -22.28 -19.36
N THR A 891 -11.37 -22.39 -18.30
CA THR A 891 -10.28 -21.44 -18.03
C THR A 891 -8.90 -21.91 -18.51
N ALA A 892 -8.80 -22.97 -19.32
CA ALA A 892 -7.53 -23.58 -19.73
C ALA A 892 -6.84 -22.88 -20.92
N PHE A 893 -6.88 -21.55 -20.95
CA PHE A 893 -6.24 -20.72 -21.97
C PHE A 893 -5.94 -19.32 -21.41
N THR A 894 -5.09 -18.55 -22.10
CA THR A 894 -4.89 -17.13 -21.75
C THR A 894 -5.73 -16.26 -22.69
N SER A 895 -6.62 -15.46 -22.12
CA SER A 895 -7.61 -14.69 -22.89
C SER A 895 -6.99 -13.70 -23.88
N GLN A 896 -5.91 -13.02 -23.48
CA GLN A 896 -5.34 -11.93 -24.26
C GLN A 896 -3.80 -11.82 -24.16
N HIS A 897 -3.19 -11.15 -25.14
CA HIS A 897 -1.88 -10.48 -25.04
C HIS A 897 -1.98 -9.11 -25.74
N SER A 898 -1.09 -8.15 -25.43
CA SER A 898 -1.19 -6.83 -26.04
C SER A 898 -0.59 -6.74 -27.45
N ASP A 899 0.47 -7.52 -27.70
CA ASP A 899 1.35 -7.36 -28.87
C ASP A 899 1.92 -5.93 -28.97
N ALA A 900 2.03 -5.24 -27.83
CA ALA A 900 2.42 -3.83 -27.77
C ALA A 900 3.81 -3.62 -28.35
N ARG A 901 3.93 -2.67 -29.28
CA ARG A 901 5.20 -2.18 -29.83
C ARG A 901 5.65 -0.88 -29.20
N VAL A 902 4.68 -0.09 -28.73
CA VAL A 902 4.89 1.17 -28.02
C VAL A 902 4.39 0.99 -26.60
N LEU A 903 5.20 1.33 -25.60
CA LEU A 903 4.94 1.05 -24.18
C LEU A 903 3.53 1.48 -23.75
N ASP A 904 3.13 2.68 -24.17
CA ASP A 904 1.85 3.32 -23.88
C ASP A 904 0.62 2.52 -24.32
N GLN A 905 0.79 1.60 -25.28
CA GLN A 905 -0.28 0.75 -25.79
C GLN A 905 -0.78 -0.22 -24.75
N LEU A 906 0.06 -0.60 -23.77
CA LEU A 906 -0.35 -1.48 -22.67
C LEU A 906 -1.59 -0.94 -21.96
N ILE A 907 -1.67 0.39 -21.80
CA ILE A 907 -2.79 1.05 -21.11
C ILE A 907 -4.11 0.74 -21.81
N TYR A 908 -4.26 1.12 -23.08
CA TYR A 908 -5.54 0.91 -23.77
C TYR A 908 -5.78 -0.56 -24.14
N LYS A 909 -4.74 -1.31 -24.54
CA LYS A 909 -4.89 -2.71 -24.95
C LYS A 909 -5.49 -3.53 -23.82
N TRP A 910 -5.02 -3.33 -22.60
CA TRP A 910 -5.53 -4.03 -21.42
C TRP A 910 -6.82 -3.43 -20.87
N SER A 911 -6.99 -2.11 -20.88
CA SER A 911 -8.26 -1.48 -20.51
C SER A 911 -9.41 -1.98 -21.40
N HIS A 912 -9.26 -1.90 -22.72
CA HIS A 912 -10.30 -2.34 -23.66
C HIS A 912 -10.54 -3.86 -23.60
N SER A 913 -9.47 -4.65 -23.48
CA SER A 913 -9.63 -6.11 -23.38
C SER A 913 -10.33 -6.52 -22.08
N ARG A 914 -10.02 -5.88 -20.94
CA ARG A 914 -10.73 -6.11 -19.67
C ARG A 914 -12.22 -5.82 -19.81
N ASP A 915 -12.59 -4.72 -20.47
CA ASP A 915 -14.00 -4.38 -20.66
C ASP A 915 -14.74 -5.46 -21.46
N VAL A 916 -14.15 -5.91 -22.57
CA VAL A 916 -14.77 -6.94 -23.44
C VAL A 916 -14.81 -8.30 -22.75
N ILE A 917 -13.69 -8.74 -22.17
CA ILE A 917 -13.60 -10.03 -21.47
C ILE A 917 -14.50 -10.04 -20.24
N GLY A 918 -14.56 -8.93 -19.48
CA GLY A 918 -15.43 -8.77 -18.33
C GLY A 918 -16.90 -8.93 -18.69
N LYS A 919 -17.34 -8.34 -19.81
CA LYS A 919 -18.69 -8.54 -20.34
C LYS A 919 -18.99 -10.02 -20.63
N VAL A 920 -18.04 -10.74 -21.26
CA VAL A 920 -18.20 -12.18 -21.53
C VAL A 920 -18.29 -12.97 -20.23
N LEU A 921 -17.43 -12.68 -19.25
CA LEU A 921 -17.41 -13.40 -17.98
C LEU A 921 -18.68 -13.16 -17.16
N VAL A 922 -19.22 -11.95 -17.16
CA VAL A 922 -20.50 -11.66 -16.50
C VAL A 922 -21.59 -12.58 -17.05
N ASP A 923 -21.78 -12.65 -18.37
CA ASP A 923 -22.79 -13.51 -18.98
C ASP A 923 -22.54 -15.00 -18.70
N MET A 924 -21.28 -15.46 -18.71
CA MET A 924 -20.93 -16.85 -18.36
C MET A 924 -21.29 -17.20 -16.91
N TYR A 925 -20.95 -16.32 -15.97
CA TYR A 925 -21.21 -16.56 -14.55
C TYR A 925 -22.67 -16.38 -14.17
N GLU A 926 -23.41 -15.47 -14.81
CA GLU A 926 -24.86 -15.36 -14.64
C GLU A 926 -25.58 -16.64 -15.10
N ARG A 927 -25.16 -17.21 -16.23
CA ARG A 927 -25.70 -18.50 -16.71
C ARG A 927 -25.37 -19.63 -15.75
N LEU A 928 -24.12 -19.71 -15.26
CA LEU A 928 -23.71 -20.71 -14.28
C LEU A 928 -24.53 -20.58 -12.99
N PHE A 929 -24.69 -19.36 -12.48
CA PHE A 929 -25.50 -19.07 -11.30
C PHE A 929 -26.97 -19.49 -11.50
N ALA A 930 -27.56 -19.23 -12.67
CA ALA A 930 -28.94 -19.60 -12.99
C ALA A 930 -29.19 -21.12 -12.97
N THR A 931 -28.15 -21.95 -13.07
CA THR A 931 -28.28 -23.41 -12.92
C THR A 931 -28.47 -23.87 -11.46
N GLY A 932 -28.31 -22.97 -10.49
CA GLY A 932 -28.25 -23.28 -9.06
C GLY A 932 -26.84 -23.61 -8.55
N TRP A 933 -25.81 -23.48 -9.40
CA TRP A 933 -24.42 -23.65 -8.99
C TRP A 933 -24.00 -22.53 -8.02
N LYS A 934 -23.60 -22.92 -6.81
CA LYS A 934 -23.15 -21.98 -5.78
C LYS A 934 -21.70 -21.57 -6.04
N MET A 935 -21.46 -20.28 -6.18
CA MET A 935 -20.12 -19.72 -6.47
C MET A 935 -19.68 -18.80 -5.34
N SER A 936 -18.45 -18.99 -4.87
CA SER A 936 -17.84 -18.06 -3.94
C SER A 936 -17.11 -16.94 -4.69
N LYS A 937 -16.89 -15.81 -4.01
CA LYS A 937 -15.95 -14.76 -4.46
C LYS A 937 -14.58 -15.33 -4.84
N ARG A 938 -14.09 -16.34 -4.10
CA ARG A 938 -12.80 -16.99 -4.37
C ARG A 938 -12.79 -17.77 -5.69
N ASP A 939 -13.90 -18.40 -6.08
CA ASP A 939 -14.00 -19.14 -7.34
C ASP A 939 -13.84 -18.20 -8.54
N ILE A 940 -14.58 -17.09 -8.55
CA ILE A 940 -14.48 -16.09 -9.62
C ILE A 940 -13.08 -15.47 -9.67
N GLN A 941 -12.50 -15.11 -8.53
CA GLN A 941 -11.14 -14.55 -8.49
C GLN A 941 -10.10 -15.51 -9.08
N ARG A 942 -10.14 -16.79 -8.70
CA ARG A 942 -9.25 -17.83 -9.24
C ARG A 942 -9.38 -17.94 -10.76
N ASP A 943 -10.60 -17.99 -11.26
CA ASP A 943 -10.86 -18.20 -12.68
C ASP A 943 -10.51 -16.97 -13.53
N VAL A 944 -10.75 -15.77 -13.01
CA VAL A 944 -10.26 -14.51 -13.61
C VAL A 944 -8.73 -14.50 -13.64
N GLN A 945 -8.05 -14.83 -12.54
CA GLN A 945 -6.58 -14.92 -12.52
C GLN A 945 -6.04 -15.89 -13.57
N ARG A 946 -6.68 -17.05 -13.74
CA ARG A 946 -6.37 -18.04 -14.78
C ARG A 946 -6.41 -17.45 -16.18
N LEU A 947 -7.52 -16.80 -16.54
CA LEU A 947 -7.72 -16.22 -17.86
C LEU A 947 -6.80 -15.02 -18.17
N PHE A 948 -6.34 -14.30 -17.14
CA PHE A 948 -5.45 -13.14 -17.27
C PHE A 948 -3.96 -13.47 -17.05
N GLY A 949 -3.60 -14.77 -17.04
CA GLY A 949 -2.20 -15.18 -17.11
C GLY A 949 -1.80 -16.36 -16.23
N GLN A 950 -2.55 -16.65 -15.17
CA GLN A 950 -2.17 -17.74 -14.26
C GLN A 950 -2.25 -19.10 -14.96
N SER A 951 -3.16 -19.32 -15.92
CA SER A 951 -3.18 -20.58 -16.67
C SER A 951 -1.99 -20.73 -17.62
N TYR A 952 -1.41 -19.62 -18.09
CA TYR A 952 -0.11 -19.66 -18.74
C TYR A 952 0.97 -20.13 -17.75
N GLU A 953 1.10 -19.53 -16.56
CA GLU A 953 2.10 -19.98 -15.56
C GLU A 953 1.89 -21.45 -15.14
N GLU A 954 0.65 -21.89 -14.95
CA GLU A 954 0.28 -23.29 -14.68
C GLU A 954 0.75 -24.21 -15.83
N PHE A 955 0.55 -23.80 -17.09
CA PHE A 955 1.03 -24.52 -18.26
C PHE A 955 2.56 -24.54 -18.36
N MET A 956 3.23 -23.43 -18.04
CA MET A 956 4.69 -23.36 -17.98
C MET A 956 5.26 -24.29 -16.90
N ALA A 957 4.58 -24.42 -15.76
CA ALA A 957 4.99 -25.30 -14.66
C ALA A 957 4.65 -26.78 -14.89
N LYS A 958 3.78 -27.09 -15.86
CA LYS A 958 3.31 -28.45 -16.15
C LYS A 958 4.47 -29.36 -16.55
N SER A 959 4.58 -30.49 -15.85
CA SER A 959 5.43 -31.61 -16.27
C SER A 959 4.75 -32.35 -17.42
N MET A 960 5.49 -32.52 -18.51
CA MET A 960 5.05 -33.25 -19.69
C MET A 960 5.48 -34.71 -19.66
#